data_AF-A0A7J6VBI5-F1
#
_entry.id   AF-A0A7J6VBI5-F1
#
_cell.length_a   1.000
_cell.length_b   1.000
_cell.length_c   1.000
_cell.angle_alpha   90.00
_cell.angle_beta   90.00
_cell.angle_gamma   90.00
#
_symmetry.space_group_name_H-M   'P 1'
#
loop_
_entity.id
_entity.type
_entity.pdbx_description
1 polymer ?
#
loop_
_entity_poly.entity_id
_entity_poly.type
_entity_poly.pdbx_seq_one_letter_code
_entity_poly.pdbx_strand_id
1 'polypeptide(L)'
;TYATQRHFTHRNSSSLTDYSVYHYWGRLKCLIESVRWKNAYPGCINASMIFSDPYPRTIDFEILTLAFIQLVEHYAYNIDSEYLKFTIGYNMQVSSSYEIPFTLGNAIPLCDPLGLSVNKKMLYDKIDQLVRLNGEKYNDAVVNGVFIRIYYESKDSLKPLDFPDISYKELMDKICNVIKDSEIVSVNLPEVKSLLFKKSRNISRITSIKSKVKQCRPFIVADLETVVENDVHIPYAAGYLVVKPGDDLTSLPSYSIQTFFSENHKTFYPNFKDRSERILFDFLYNLEELVKNEQRKTSRIRTVYFHNFSRFDGIFILRYYADRGKKYKIKTLLRNHKLYELKLYLCDRLLLRFRDSLTLLPGSLKTLGKTLCPELGSKGSIPHEELSVSNIHLKSVDLINYLRQDIVLLGGVMLKAQQIYWNKYSIDIEDMMTLTSLSLKIFRQNFFDDETFHINIPNRNQDTFIRRGYYGGHVDVYKPHGENLYYYDVNSLYPYIMKSYPMPCGVFYSEELKFTRELGYHVIPLRGYLFEKKESPFDGFISQLYESRLEAKKDGDEAMSFIYKILMNSLYGRFGMNPESTVTEICNQKKYEKLMKKDNFQSAEKLNDHYYIVNYVSNKSFADNNDDDWKPTKMSAVHLAAAITACARIHMYPYISRTDCYYTDTDSIVLGSPLPDDMISSMELGKVKLE
;
A
#
# COMPACT_ATOMS: atom_id res chain seq x y z
N THR A 1 14.08 58.56 4.26
CA THR A 1 15.34 58.73 5.02
C THR A 1 16.26 57.58 4.66
N TYR A 2 17.47 57.90 4.20
CA TYR A 2 18.42 57.04 3.48
C TYR A 2 18.65 55.65 4.09
N ALA A 3 18.33 54.60 3.32
CA ALA A 3 18.83 53.24 3.57
C ALA A 3 19.94 52.96 2.54
N THR A 4 21.18 53.14 2.96
CA THR A 4 22.39 52.77 2.22
C THR A 4 22.38 51.29 1.87
N GLN A 5 22.30 50.99 0.57
CA GLN A 5 22.72 49.71 -0.01
C GLN A 5 24.21 49.50 0.29
N ARG A 6 24.55 48.62 1.23
CA ARG A 6 25.89 48.06 1.32
C ARG A 6 26.00 46.92 0.30
N HIS A 7 26.53 47.24 -0.88
CA HIS A 7 27.12 46.25 -1.75
C HIS A 7 28.32 45.62 -1.04
N PHE A 8 28.17 44.41 -0.52
CA PHE A 8 29.31 43.57 -0.13
C PHE A 8 29.84 42.90 -1.40
N THR A 9 31.00 43.37 -1.85
CA THR A 9 31.83 42.73 -2.86
C THR A 9 32.22 41.31 -2.43
N HIS A 10 32.04 40.32 -3.30
CA HIS A 10 32.53 38.94 -3.15
C HIS A 10 33.97 38.90 -2.64
N ARG A 11 34.19 38.53 -1.37
CA ARG A 11 35.50 38.12 -0.85
C ARG A 11 35.62 36.60 -1.01
N ASN A 12 36.25 36.16 -2.09
CA ASN A 12 36.71 34.77 -2.29
C ASN A 12 38.06 34.55 -1.59
N SER A 13 38.10 34.60 -0.26
CA SER A 13 39.31 34.24 0.50
C SER A 13 38.93 33.56 1.81
N SER A 14 39.36 32.30 2.02
CA SER A 14 39.10 31.52 3.24
C SER A 14 39.53 32.30 4.49
N SER A 15 38.66 32.44 5.50
CA SER A 15 38.95 33.25 6.70
C SER A 15 39.83 32.55 7.75
N LEU A 16 40.06 31.23 7.60
CA LEU A 16 40.84 30.44 8.55
C LEU A 16 42.34 30.68 8.32
N THR A 17 42.91 31.63 9.08
CA THR A 17 44.36 31.79 9.27
C THR A 17 44.83 30.93 10.44
N ASP A 18 46.09 30.52 10.47
CA ASP A 18 46.67 29.68 11.55
C ASP A 18 46.28 30.14 12.96
N TYR A 19 46.42 31.44 13.23
CA TYR A 19 46.15 32.00 14.56
C TYR A 19 44.65 31.93 14.92
N SER A 20 43.77 32.06 13.93
CA SER A 20 42.32 31.96 14.12
C SER A 20 41.86 30.51 14.39
N VAL A 21 42.52 29.51 13.79
CA VAL A 21 42.17 28.09 13.94
C VAL A 21 42.32 27.64 15.40
N TYR A 22 43.44 27.97 16.06
CA TYR A 22 43.64 27.62 17.47
C TYR A 22 42.58 28.24 18.39
N HIS A 23 42.18 29.48 18.13
CA HIS A 23 41.14 30.16 18.91
C HIS A 23 39.76 29.50 18.75
N TYR A 24 39.30 29.30 17.51
CA TYR A 24 37.99 28.69 17.24
C TYR A 24 37.95 27.21 17.63
N TRP A 25 39.07 26.50 17.55
CA TRP A 25 39.17 25.13 17.98
C TRP A 25 39.02 24.94 19.49
N GLY A 26 39.55 25.87 20.28
CA GLY A 26 39.33 25.93 21.72
C GLY A 26 37.85 26.13 22.06
N ARG A 27 37.19 27.05 21.34
CA ARG A 27 35.74 27.28 21.48
C ARG A 27 34.92 26.05 21.10
N LEU A 28 35.22 25.43 19.95
CA LEU A 28 34.55 24.22 19.49
C LEU A 28 34.67 23.11 20.54
N LYS A 29 35.85 22.91 21.15
CA LYS A 29 36.05 21.90 22.19
C LYS A 29 35.06 22.02 23.35
N CYS A 30 34.81 23.25 23.80
CA CYS A 30 33.91 23.53 24.91
C CYS A 30 32.43 23.33 24.54
N LEU A 31 32.11 23.35 23.25
CA LEU A 31 30.76 23.18 22.73
C LEU A 31 30.41 21.73 22.41
N ILE A 32 31.38 20.80 22.35
CA ILE A 32 31.08 19.41 22.00
C ILE A 32 30.52 18.68 23.21
N GLU A 33 29.27 18.22 23.11
CA GLU A 33 28.66 17.31 24.07
C GLU A 33 29.05 15.85 23.77
N SER A 34 28.87 15.42 22.52
CA SER A 34 29.28 14.08 22.09
C SER A 34 29.54 13.98 20.59
N VAL A 35 30.44 13.07 20.21
CA VAL A 35 30.70 12.69 18.82
C VAL A 35 30.36 11.21 18.67
N ARG A 36 29.55 10.87 17.65
CA ARG A 36 29.04 9.51 17.44
C ARG A 36 29.05 9.16 15.96
N TRP A 37 29.16 7.88 15.66
CA TRP A 37 28.98 7.38 14.31
C TRP A 37 28.17 6.08 14.30
N LYS A 38 27.56 5.77 13.16
CA LYS A 38 26.88 4.49 12.93
C LYS A 38 26.92 4.09 11.46
N ASN A 39 26.98 2.78 11.21
CA ASN A 39 26.72 2.21 9.89
C ASN A 39 25.24 2.40 9.55
N ALA A 40 24.94 3.13 8.47
CA ALA A 40 23.57 3.34 8.01
C ALA A 40 23.07 2.14 7.21
N TYR A 41 23.93 1.64 6.32
CA TYR A 41 23.76 0.44 5.50
C TYR A 41 25.13 0.12 4.84
N PRO A 42 25.36 -1.06 4.25
CA PRO A 42 26.62 -1.37 3.59
C PRO A 42 27.03 -0.30 2.56
N GLY A 43 28.22 0.28 2.72
CA GLY A 43 28.71 1.38 1.88
C GLY A 43 28.24 2.78 2.30
N CYS A 44 27.64 2.95 3.49
CA CYS A 44 27.27 4.26 4.02
C CYS A 44 27.40 4.40 5.54
N ILE A 45 28.08 5.46 5.98
CA ILE A 45 28.29 5.83 7.39
C ILE A 45 27.65 7.19 7.65
N ASN A 46 27.00 7.32 8.81
CA ASN A 46 26.61 8.62 9.36
C ASN A 46 27.47 8.91 10.59
N ALA A 47 28.21 10.02 10.57
CA ALA A 47 28.94 10.54 11.72
C ALA A 47 28.37 11.91 12.11
N SER A 48 28.25 12.17 13.40
CA SER A 48 27.60 13.38 13.92
C SER A 48 28.30 13.89 15.17
N MET A 49 28.29 15.21 15.33
CA MET A 49 28.75 15.92 16.51
C MET A 49 27.57 16.71 17.07
N ILE A 50 27.27 16.48 18.35
CA ILE A 50 26.19 17.12 19.11
C ILE A 50 26.81 18.18 20.00
N PHE A 51 26.20 19.37 20.04
CA PHE A 51 26.68 20.50 20.81
C PHE A 51 25.97 20.66 22.14
N SER A 52 26.63 21.30 23.11
CA SER A 52 26.07 21.75 24.39
C SER A 52 25.67 23.23 24.34
N ASP A 53 24.75 23.64 25.22
CA ASP A 53 24.35 25.04 25.38
C ASP A 53 25.52 25.90 25.94
N PRO A 54 25.79 27.11 25.39
CA PRO A 54 25.04 27.77 24.31
C PRO A 54 25.38 27.21 22.93
N TYR A 55 24.35 26.81 22.17
CA TYR A 55 24.50 26.21 20.86
C TYR A 55 25.08 27.18 19.80
N PRO A 56 25.89 26.68 18.85
CA PRO A 56 26.29 27.46 17.68
C PRO A 56 25.09 27.92 16.85
N ARG A 57 25.25 29.06 16.18
CA ARG A 57 24.30 29.57 15.19
C ARG A 57 24.84 29.40 13.78
N THR A 58 23.96 29.44 12.78
CA THR A 58 24.38 29.26 11.37
C THR A 58 25.36 30.32 10.88
N ILE A 59 25.50 31.45 11.58
CA ILE A 59 26.50 32.49 11.31
C ILE A 59 27.86 32.24 11.96
N ASP A 60 27.99 31.25 12.86
CA ASP A 60 29.26 30.84 13.48
C ASP A 60 30.09 29.99 12.51
N PHE A 61 30.40 30.57 11.35
CA PHE A 61 30.99 29.87 10.20
C PHE A 61 32.28 29.13 10.58
N GLU A 62 33.19 29.78 11.29
CA GLU A 62 34.49 29.22 11.63
C GLU A 62 34.35 27.98 12.55
N ILE A 63 33.41 28.01 13.51
CA ILE A 63 33.15 26.88 14.42
C ILE A 63 32.51 25.71 13.65
N LEU A 64 31.51 25.99 12.83
CA LEU A 64 30.78 24.98 12.07
C LEU A 64 31.66 24.34 10.98
N THR A 65 32.49 25.13 10.30
CA THR A 65 33.48 24.65 9.32
C THR A 65 34.48 23.71 10.00
N LEU A 66 35.05 24.09 11.15
CA LEU A 66 35.97 23.22 11.89
C LEU A 66 35.30 21.94 12.38
N ALA A 67 34.04 22.00 12.82
CA ALA A 67 33.28 20.82 13.24
C ALA A 67 33.11 19.80 12.09
N PHE A 68 32.81 20.26 10.87
CA PHE A 68 32.74 19.38 9.71
C PHE A 68 34.11 18.81 9.32
N ILE A 69 35.16 19.64 9.30
CA ILE A 69 36.51 19.18 9.01
C ILE A 69 36.94 18.10 10.00
N GLN A 70 36.63 18.27 11.29
CA GLN A 70 36.91 17.28 12.33
C GLN A 70 36.27 15.92 12.04
N LEU A 71 34.99 15.92 11.65
CA LEU A 71 34.28 14.69 11.29
C LEU A 71 34.87 14.04 10.02
N VAL A 72 35.26 14.83 9.02
CA VAL A 72 35.85 14.32 7.78
C VAL A 72 37.23 13.70 8.04
N GLU A 73 38.09 14.36 8.82
CA GLU A 73 39.41 13.85 9.19
C GLU A 73 39.33 12.56 10.00
N HIS A 74 38.40 12.49 10.94
CA HIS A 74 38.29 11.35 11.82
C HIS A 74 37.56 10.14 11.18
N TYR A 75 36.57 10.38 10.31
CA TYR A 75 35.75 9.28 9.78
C TYR A 75 35.86 9.06 8.27
N ALA A 76 36.05 10.10 7.45
CA ALA A 76 36.04 9.92 5.99
C ALA A 76 37.40 9.46 5.46
N TYR A 77 38.50 10.12 5.83
CA TYR A 77 39.84 9.78 5.31
C TYR A 77 40.38 8.43 5.76
N ASN A 78 39.78 7.81 6.78
CA ASN A 78 40.18 6.49 7.28
C ASN A 78 39.50 5.33 6.53
N ILE A 79 38.68 5.61 5.51
CA ILE A 79 38.00 4.59 4.70
C ILE A 79 38.82 4.32 3.45
N ASP A 80 39.34 3.09 3.34
CA ASP A 80 40.03 2.62 2.14
C ASP A 80 39.02 2.25 1.05
N SER A 81 38.78 3.17 0.11
CA SER A 81 37.89 2.97 -1.04
C SER A 81 38.28 3.85 -2.22
N GLU A 82 38.27 3.26 -3.42
CA GLU A 82 38.50 3.97 -4.70
C GLU A 82 37.28 4.79 -5.17
N TYR A 83 36.16 4.70 -4.44
CA TYR A 83 34.96 5.52 -4.61
C TYR A 83 34.55 6.02 -3.23
N LEU A 84 34.79 7.30 -2.95
CA LEU A 84 34.50 7.90 -1.65
C LEU A 84 33.96 9.32 -1.85
N LYS A 85 32.80 9.61 -1.25
CA LYS A 85 32.22 10.95 -1.22
C LYS A 85 31.38 11.16 0.03
N PHE A 86 31.10 12.40 0.39
CA PHE A 86 30.32 12.71 1.59
C PHE A 86 29.40 13.90 1.38
N THR A 87 28.37 14.01 2.20
CA THR A 87 27.52 15.20 2.31
C THR A 87 27.58 15.72 3.73
N ILE A 88 27.51 17.04 3.90
CA ILE A 88 27.48 17.72 5.21
C ILE A 88 26.07 18.23 5.52
N GLY A 89 25.69 18.29 6.80
CA GLY A 89 24.34 18.70 7.21
C GLY A 89 24.26 19.27 8.64
N TYR A 90 23.23 20.06 8.90
CA TYR A 90 22.89 20.59 10.23
C TYR A 90 21.71 19.85 10.84
N ASN A 91 21.72 19.73 12.16
CA ASN A 91 20.54 19.50 12.99
C ASN A 91 20.11 20.85 13.56
N MET A 92 19.15 21.51 12.92
CA MET A 92 18.67 22.84 13.33
C MET A 92 17.50 22.74 14.30
N GLN A 93 17.50 23.60 15.32
CA GLN A 93 16.39 23.73 16.25
C GLN A 93 15.34 24.70 15.70
N VAL A 94 14.11 24.22 15.54
CA VAL A 94 12.98 25.03 15.05
C VAL A 94 12.08 25.49 16.20
N SER A 95 11.97 24.69 17.25
CA SER A 95 11.31 25.04 18.52
C SER A 95 11.98 24.27 19.67
N SER A 96 11.62 24.58 20.91
CA SER A 96 12.14 23.87 22.10
C SER A 96 11.92 22.35 22.07
N SER A 97 11.00 21.85 21.23
CA SER A 97 10.64 20.44 21.15
C SER A 97 10.93 19.77 19.80
N TYR A 98 11.51 20.49 18.82
CA TYR A 98 11.62 19.99 17.45
C TYR A 98 12.93 20.38 16.74
N GLU A 99 13.66 19.36 16.29
CA GLU A 99 14.90 19.46 15.52
C GLU A 99 14.71 18.93 14.09
N ILE A 100 15.32 19.58 13.11
CA ILE A 100 15.27 19.17 11.70
C ILE A 100 16.69 18.92 11.16
N PRO A 101 17.01 17.69 10.73
CA PRO A 101 18.22 17.42 9.98
C PRO A 101 18.07 17.79 8.50
N PHE A 102 19.03 18.50 7.91
CA PHE A 102 19.08 18.73 6.47
C PHE A 102 20.52 18.86 5.94
N THR A 103 20.67 18.60 4.64
CA THR A 103 21.97 18.59 3.96
C THR A 103 22.24 19.94 3.28
N LEU A 104 23.46 20.44 3.39
CA LEU A 104 23.85 21.80 2.96
C LEU A 104 24.16 21.92 1.46
N GLY A 105 24.32 20.79 0.76
CA GLY A 105 24.63 20.81 -0.66
C GLY A 105 24.79 19.42 -1.27
N ASN A 106 25.34 19.38 -2.49
CA ASN A 106 25.66 18.15 -3.19
C ASN A 106 26.79 17.37 -2.49
N ALA A 107 26.93 16.10 -2.84
CA ALA A 107 28.02 15.27 -2.33
C ALA A 107 29.38 15.78 -2.82
N ILE A 108 30.33 15.88 -1.89
CA ILE A 108 31.71 16.28 -2.09
C ILE A 108 32.55 15.00 -2.30
N PRO A 109 33.26 14.82 -3.43
CA PRO A 109 34.12 13.67 -3.67
C PRO A 109 35.42 13.74 -2.86
N LEU A 110 35.81 12.64 -2.21
CA LEU A 110 37.16 12.46 -1.66
C LEU A 110 38.12 11.83 -2.67
N CYS A 111 37.58 11.15 -3.70
CA CYS A 111 38.36 10.56 -4.78
C CYS A 111 37.97 11.18 -6.12
N ASP A 112 38.94 11.40 -6.99
CA ASP A 112 38.74 11.82 -8.37
C ASP A 112 38.21 10.66 -9.25
N PRO A 113 37.89 10.88 -10.55
CA PRO A 113 37.45 9.83 -11.46
C PRO A 113 38.39 8.64 -11.61
N LEU A 114 39.69 8.81 -11.33
CA LEU A 114 40.70 7.76 -11.39
C LEU A 114 40.78 6.97 -10.07
N GLY A 115 40.13 7.45 -9.01
CA GLY A 115 40.15 6.85 -7.67
C GLY A 115 41.27 7.39 -6.77
N LEU A 116 41.93 8.49 -7.16
CA LEU A 116 42.98 9.14 -6.39
C LEU A 116 42.40 10.17 -5.43
N SER A 117 43.00 10.32 -4.25
CA SER A 117 42.55 11.26 -3.22
C SER A 117 42.59 12.72 -3.71
N VAL A 118 41.48 13.42 -3.55
CA VAL A 118 41.36 14.86 -3.84
C VAL A 118 42.13 15.65 -2.79
N ASN A 119 42.78 16.74 -3.22
CA ASN A 119 43.54 17.62 -2.34
C ASN A 119 42.66 18.12 -1.16
N LYS A 120 43.15 17.93 0.07
CA LYS A 120 42.41 18.25 1.30
C LYS A 120 42.06 19.73 1.43
N LYS A 121 42.93 20.63 0.97
CA LYS A 121 42.69 22.09 1.00
C LYS A 121 41.46 22.47 0.18
N MET A 122 41.33 21.92 -1.04
CA MET A 122 40.14 22.12 -1.87
C MET A 122 38.85 21.67 -1.19
N LEU A 123 38.91 20.57 -0.46
CA LEU A 123 37.76 20.02 0.27
C LEU A 123 37.36 20.91 1.44
N TYR A 124 38.34 21.43 2.18
CA TYR A 124 38.10 22.35 3.30
C TYR A 124 37.49 23.66 2.81
N ASP A 125 38.03 24.23 1.72
CA ASP A 125 37.50 25.45 1.12
C ASP A 125 36.07 25.23 0.60
N LYS A 126 35.75 24.03 0.09
CA LYS A 126 34.39 23.69 -0.31
C LYS A 126 33.42 23.60 0.87
N ILE A 127 33.85 23.00 1.98
CA ILE A 127 33.07 22.93 3.22
C ILE A 127 32.77 24.35 3.70
N ASP A 128 33.78 25.22 3.79
CA ASP A 128 33.61 26.62 4.21
C ASP A 128 32.64 27.38 3.30
N GLN A 129 32.78 27.21 1.98
CA GLN A 129 31.85 27.80 1.01
C GLN A 129 30.40 27.38 1.26
N LEU A 130 30.15 26.09 1.49
CA LEU A 130 28.80 25.58 1.75
C LEU A 130 28.24 26.07 3.08
N VAL A 131 29.07 26.12 4.13
CA VAL A 131 28.68 26.63 5.46
C VAL A 131 28.26 28.10 5.35
N ARG A 132 29.06 28.94 4.67
CA ARG A 132 28.75 30.37 4.49
C ARG A 132 27.47 30.59 3.69
N LEU A 133 27.35 29.94 2.53
CA LEU A 133 26.18 30.06 1.66
C LEU A 133 24.88 29.66 2.39
N ASN A 134 24.95 28.63 3.24
CA ASN A 134 23.77 28.21 4.00
C ASN A 134 23.52 29.09 5.22
N GLY A 135 24.54 29.62 5.90
CA GLY A 135 24.29 30.56 7.00
C GLY A 135 23.71 31.89 6.55
N GLU A 136 24.05 32.37 5.34
CA GLU A 136 23.35 33.49 4.69
C GLU A 136 21.87 33.18 4.45
N LYS A 137 21.54 31.94 4.07
CA LYS A 137 20.17 31.49 3.78
C LYS A 137 19.30 31.36 5.03
N TYR A 138 19.86 30.85 6.13
CA TYR A 138 19.09 30.48 7.33
C TYR A 138 19.19 31.49 8.48
N ASN A 139 19.89 32.62 8.27
CA ASN A 139 19.83 33.86 9.06
C ASN A 139 19.73 33.66 10.59
N ASP A 140 20.87 33.31 11.19
CA ASP A 140 21.12 33.18 12.65
C ASP A 140 20.37 32.07 13.40
N ALA A 141 19.92 31.03 12.69
CA ALA A 141 19.24 29.90 13.30
C ALA A 141 20.17 29.04 14.19
N VAL A 142 19.59 28.39 15.20
CA VAL A 142 20.31 27.57 16.18
C VAL A 142 20.64 26.18 15.63
N VAL A 143 21.88 25.73 15.83
CA VAL A 143 22.41 24.43 15.37
C VAL A 143 22.76 23.56 16.57
N ASN A 144 21.95 22.53 16.84
CA ASN A 144 22.16 21.59 17.95
C ASN A 144 23.24 20.55 17.65
N GLY A 145 23.57 20.37 16.37
CA GLY A 145 24.63 19.48 15.95
C GLY A 145 24.89 19.53 14.45
N VAL A 146 26.01 18.94 14.06
CA VAL A 146 26.41 18.75 12.66
C VAL A 146 26.52 17.27 12.35
N PHE A 147 26.31 16.89 11.09
CA PHE A 147 26.54 15.52 10.64
C PHE A 147 27.18 15.46 9.26
N ILE A 148 27.97 14.42 9.03
CA ILE A 148 28.42 14.01 7.71
C ILE A 148 27.85 12.63 7.38
N ARG A 149 27.48 12.45 6.11
CA ARG A 149 27.09 11.15 5.56
C ARG A 149 28.08 10.77 4.49
N ILE A 150 28.82 9.69 4.74
CA ILE A 150 29.89 9.19 3.88
C ILE A 150 29.36 8.02 3.05
N TYR A 151 29.70 7.99 1.77
CA TYR A 151 29.31 6.97 0.82
C TYR A 151 30.57 6.38 0.20
N TYR A 152 30.70 5.07 0.23
CA TYR A 152 31.88 4.36 -0.27
C TYR A 152 31.53 3.02 -0.92
N GLU A 153 32.42 2.52 -1.77
CA GLU A 153 32.30 1.18 -2.32
C GLU A 153 32.96 0.17 -1.37
N SER A 154 32.17 -0.80 -0.88
CA SER A 154 32.61 -1.83 0.05
C SER A 154 33.01 -3.09 -0.73
N LYS A 155 34.30 -3.46 -0.68
CA LYS A 155 34.82 -4.71 -1.29
C LYS A 155 34.39 -5.96 -0.50
N ASP A 156 34.07 -5.83 0.79
CA ASP A 156 33.55 -6.87 1.69
C ASP A 156 32.53 -6.26 2.66
N SER A 157 31.24 -6.64 2.54
CA SER A 157 30.15 -6.06 3.37
C SER A 157 30.16 -6.48 4.85
N LEU A 158 31.14 -7.28 5.27
CA LEU A 158 31.20 -7.95 6.58
C LEU A 158 32.41 -7.56 7.43
N LYS A 159 33.37 -6.76 6.94
CA LYS A 159 34.47 -6.27 7.77
C LYS A 159 33.98 -5.09 8.64
N PRO A 160 34.08 -5.18 9.98
CA PRO A 160 33.80 -4.03 10.83
C PRO A 160 34.83 -2.93 10.52
N LEU A 161 34.32 -1.71 10.31
CA LEU A 161 35.15 -0.51 10.25
C LEU A 161 35.59 -0.16 11.65
N ASP A 162 36.90 0.03 11.83
CA ASP A 162 37.49 0.52 13.06
C ASP A 162 38.12 1.88 12.78
N PHE A 163 37.86 2.85 13.65
CA PHE A 163 38.37 4.21 13.48
C PHE A 163 39.44 4.48 14.55
N PRO A 164 40.60 5.00 14.16
CA PRO A 164 41.70 5.21 15.10
C PRO A 164 41.32 6.21 16.20
N ASP A 165 41.71 5.93 17.43
CA ASP A 165 41.57 6.86 18.56
C ASP A 165 42.64 7.96 18.45
N ILE A 166 42.34 8.98 17.66
CA ILE A 166 43.23 10.11 17.39
C ILE A 166 43.04 11.16 18.48
N SER A 167 44.12 11.55 19.15
CA SER A 167 44.07 12.60 20.16
C SER A 167 43.63 13.96 19.57
N TYR A 168 42.93 14.77 20.37
CA TYR A 168 42.44 16.10 19.95
C TYR A 168 43.58 17.03 19.47
N LYS A 169 44.80 16.85 20.01
CA LYS A 169 46.00 17.59 19.60
C LYS A 169 46.54 17.11 18.26
N GLU A 170 46.60 15.80 18.03
CA GLU A 170 47.08 15.24 16.77
C GLU A 170 46.15 15.61 15.60
N LEU A 171 44.84 15.60 15.84
CA LEU A 171 43.84 16.03 14.85
C LEU A 171 44.01 17.50 14.49
N MET A 172 44.35 18.33 15.48
CA MET A 172 44.64 19.75 15.27
C MET A 172 45.84 19.98 14.39
N ASP A 173 46.95 19.30 14.69
CA ASP A 173 48.18 19.47 13.95
C ASP A 173 47.98 19.04 12.48
N LYS A 174 47.21 17.97 12.23
CA LYS A 174 46.81 17.54 10.87
C LYS A 174 46.04 18.63 10.12
N ILE A 175 45.04 19.24 10.76
CA ILE A 175 44.21 20.28 10.13
C ILE A 175 45.01 21.55 9.89
N CYS A 176 45.81 22.00 10.86
CA CYS A 176 46.65 23.19 10.73
C CYS A 176 47.68 23.03 9.61
N ASN A 177 48.29 21.85 9.46
CA ASN A 177 49.25 21.60 8.38
C ASN A 177 48.62 21.74 6.99
N VAL A 178 47.36 21.33 6.81
CA VAL A 178 46.63 21.51 5.55
C VAL A 178 46.23 22.97 5.33
N ILE A 179 45.87 23.70 6.39
CA ILE A 179 45.49 25.12 6.27
C ILE A 179 46.70 26.02 5.94
N LYS A 180 47.88 25.66 6.45
CA LYS A 180 49.18 26.31 6.16
C LYS A 180 49.66 26.16 4.73
N ASP A 181 49.16 25.14 4.03
CA ASP A 181 49.58 24.85 2.67
C ASP A 181 49.16 25.99 1.74
N SER A 182 50.16 26.68 1.18
CA SER A 182 50.01 27.92 0.41
C SER A 182 49.86 27.70 -1.10
N GLU A 183 49.66 26.45 -1.54
CA GLU A 183 49.38 26.16 -2.95
C GLU A 183 48.07 26.83 -3.41
N ILE A 184 48.14 27.58 -4.50
CA ILE A 184 46.96 28.15 -5.16
C ILE A 184 46.26 27.01 -5.90
N VAL A 185 45.23 26.43 -5.28
CA VAL A 185 44.47 25.32 -5.88
C VAL A 185 43.15 25.84 -6.48
N SER A 186 42.78 25.36 -7.66
CA SER A 186 41.51 25.73 -8.31
C SER A 186 40.32 25.29 -7.46
N VAL A 187 39.24 26.08 -7.39
CA VAL A 187 38.05 25.80 -6.54
C VAL A 187 37.13 24.71 -7.13
N ASN A 188 37.33 24.32 -8.39
CA ASN A 188 36.49 23.34 -9.04
C ASN A 188 36.92 21.92 -8.64
N LEU A 189 36.11 21.29 -7.78
CA LEU A 189 36.28 19.88 -7.45
C LEU A 189 36.08 19.00 -8.70
N PRO A 190 36.83 17.88 -8.80
CA PRO A 190 36.66 16.95 -9.91
C PRO A 190 35.27 16.31 -9.89
N GLU A 191 34.82 15.82 -11.05
CA GLU A 191 33.57 15.07 -11.12
C GLU A 191 33.67 13.77 -10.30
N VAL A 192 32.55 13.35 -9.71
CA VAL A 192 32.49 12.12 -8.94
C VAL A 192 32.68 10.92 -9.88
N LYS A 193 33.65 10.03 -9.60
CA LYS A 193 33.84 8.76 -10.31
C LYS A 193 32.51 8.03 -10.49
N SER A 194 32.21 7.60 -11.71
CA SER A 194 31.01 6.78 -11.95
C SER A 194 31.22 5.38 -11.40
N LEU A 195 30.26 4.87 -10.62
CA LEU A 195 30.33 3.50 -10.07
C LEU A 195 30.46 2.48 -11.21
N LEU A 196 31.47 1.60 -11.15
CA LEU A 196 31.65 0.48 -12.08
C LEU A 196 30.43 -0.45 -12.07
N PHE A 197 29.75 -0.55 -10.93
CA PHE A 197 28.48 -1.26 -10.78
C PHE A 197 27.36 -0.31 -10.35
N LYS A 198 26.80 0.45 -11.30
CA LYS A 198 25.41 0.89 -11.15
C LYS A 198 24.53 -0.36 -11.29
N LYS A 199 24.12 -0.98 -10.18
CA LYS A 199 22.83 -1.68 -10.20
C LYS A 199 21.84 -0.62 -10.68
N SER A 200 21.34 -0.74 -11.91
CA SER A 200 20.20 0.03 -12.37
C SER A 200 19.18 0.00 -11.24
N ARG A 201 18.90 1.15 -10.63
CA ARG A 201 17.72 1.25 -9.77
C ARG A 201 16.56 1.02 -10.71
N ASN A 202 16.11 -0.23 -10.81
CA ASN A 202 14.94 -0.59 -11.59
C ASN A 202 13.79 0.22 -11.01
N ILE A 203 13.44 1.32 -11.67
CA ILE A 203 12.25 2.10 -11.33
C ILE A 203 11.08 1.19 -11.69
N SER A 204 10.51 0.57 -10.66
CA SER A 204 9.32 -0.22 -10.83
C SER A 204 8.19 0.72 -11.23
N ARG A 205 7.51 0.42 -12.33
CA ARG A 205 6.38 1.20 -12.86
C ARG A 205 5.19 0.29 -13.12
N ILE A 206 3.99 0.87 -13.07
CA ILE A 206 2.79 0.20 -13.61
C ILE A 206 2.89 0.31 -15.12
N THR A 207 2.63 -0.80 -15.82
CA THR A 207 2.70 -0.87 -17.29
C THR A 207 1.33 -1.12 -17.89
N SER A 208 1.13 -0.75 -19.15
CA SER A 208 0.00 -1.24 -19.93
C SER A 208 0.10 -2.77 -20.09
N ILE A 209 -1.01 -3.41 -20.45
CA ILE A 209 -1.06 -4.85 -20.73
C ILE A 209 -1.78 -5.07 -22.05
N LYS A 210 -1.19 -5.86 -22.95
CA LYS A 210 -1.90 -6.30 -24.16
C LYS A 210 -2.94 -7.36 -23.81
N SER A 211 -4.13 -7.23 -24.39
CA SER A 211 -5.16 -8.27 -24.32
C SER A 211 -4.60 -9.58 -24.87
N LYS A 212 -4.78 -10.67 -24.12
CA LYS A 212 -4.49 -12.02 -24.59
C LYS A 212 -5.83 -12.71 -24.77
N VAL A 213 -6.15 -13.07 -26.01
CA VAL A 213 -7.34 -13.86 -26.30
C VAL A 213 -7.20 -15.21 -25.60
N LYS A 214 -8.06 -15.44 -24.62
CA LYS A 214 -8.24 -16.73 -23.95
C LYS A 214 -9.64 -17.26 -24.28
N GLN A 215 -10.00 -18.41 -23.74
CA GLN A 215 -11.40 -18.85 -23.69
C GLN A 215 -11.91 -18.63 -22.27
N CYS A 216 -13.19 -18.30 -22.12
CA CYS A 216 -13.87 -18.37 -20.82
C CYS A 216 -13.78 -19.79 -20.28
N ARG A 217 -13.49 -19.92 -18.99
CA ARG A 217 -13.40 -21.24 -18.35
C ARG A 217 -14.65 -21.53 -17.53
N PRO A 218 -15.06 -22.81 -17.49
CA PRO A 218 -16.07 -23.26 -16.54
C PRO A 218 -15.56 -23.18 -15.10
N PHE A 219 -16.50 -23.01 -14.18
CA PHE A 219 -16.25 -22.96 -12.73
C PHE A 219 -17.35 -23.72 -11.99
N ILE A 220 -17.18 -23.89 -10.69
CA ILE A 220 -18.16 -24.52 -9.81
C ILE A 220 -18.62 -23.46 -8.82
N VAL A 221 -19.91 -23.46 -8.50
CA VAL A 221 -20.46 -22.74 -7.35
C VAL A 221 -20.96 -23.76 -6.34
N ALA A 222 -20.82 -23.45 -5.06
CA ALA A 222 -21.18 -24.36 -3.99
C ALA A 222 -21.61 -23.58 -2.74
N ASP A 223 -22.30 -24.29 -1.85
CA ASP A 223 -22.83 -23.74 -0.60
C ASP A 223 -22.97 -24.83 0.48
N LEU A 224 -22.88 -24.44 1.75
CA LEU A 224 -23.08 -25.30 2.92
C LEU A 224 -24.18 -24.73 3.82
N GLU A 225 -25.09 -25.60 4.25
CA GLU A 225 -26.05 -25.26 5.30
C GLU A 225 -25.63 -25.83 6.63
N THR A 226 -25.82 -25.04 7.69
CA THR A 226 -25.44 -25.43 9.06
C THR A 226 -26.58 -25.24 10.04
N VAL A 227 -26.57 -26.04 11.10
CA VAL A 227 -27.38 -25.86 12.30
C VAL A 227 -26.44 -25.51 13.46
N VAL A 228 -26.94 -24.75 14.43
CA VAL A 228 -26.16 -24.42 15.64
C VAL A 228 -26.52 -25.43 16.74
N GLU A 229 -25.51 -26.08 17.29
CA GLU A 229 -25.62 -26.97 18.45
C GLU A 229 -24.50 -26.62 19.43
N ASN A 230 -24.84 -26.25 20.67
CA ASN A 230 -23.90 -25.79 21.70
C ASN A 230 -22.97 -24.65 21.22
N ASP A 231 -23.55 -23.61 20.60
CA ASP A 231 -22.83 -22.47 20.01
C ASP A 231 -21.82 -22.82 18.90
N VAL A 232 -21.91 -24.04 18.35
CA VAL A 232 -21.08 -24.52 17.25
C VAL A 232 -21.92 -24.77 16.02
N HIS A 233 -21.50 -24.21 14.88
CA HIS A 233 -22.09 -24.51 13.59
C HIS A 233 -21.68 -25.91 13.12
N ILE A 234 -22.67 -26.74 12.76
CA ILE A 234 -22.50 -28.10 12.27
C ILE A 234 -23.19 -28.22 10.91
N PRO A 235 -22.45 -28.55 9.82
CA PRO A 235 -23.05 -28.72 8.50
C PRO A 235 -24.10 -29.84 8.47
N TYR A 236 -25.26 -29.59 7.87
CA TYR A 236 -26.30 -30.60 7.65
C TYR A 236 -26.65 -30.79 6.17
N ALA A 237 -26.33 -29.82 5.31
CA ALA A 237 -26.47 -29.95 3.88
C ALA A 237 -25.29 -29.30 3.15
N ALA A 238 -25.01 -29.78 1.96
CA ALA A 238 -24.00 -29.23 1.08
C ALA A 238 -24.44 -29.42 -0.37
N GLY A 239 -24.07 -28.52 -1.27
CA GLY A 239 -24.34 -28.73 -2.68
C GLY A 239 -23.42 -27.96 -3.60
N TYR A 240 -23.41 -28.36 -4.87
CA TYR A 240 -22.68 -27.66 -5.90
C TYR A 240 -23.33 -27.76 -7.28
N LEU A 241 -22.99 -26.79 -8.13
CA LEU A 241 -23.36 -26.73 -9.54
C LEU A 241 -22.13 -26.41 -10.38
N VAL A 242 -21.93 -27.17 -11.46
CA VAL A 242 -20.95 -26.83 -12.50
C VAL A 242 -21.58 -25.81 -13.44
N VAL A 243 -20.92 -24.68 -13.64
CA VAL A 243 -21.36 -23.60 -14.51
C VAL A 243 -20.37 -23.45 -15.65
N LYS A 244 -20.88 -23.52 -16.88
CA LYS A 244 -20.12 -23.33 -18.11
C LYS A 244 -20.47 -22.00 -18.77
N PRO A 245 -19.52 -21.41 -19.52
CA PRO A 245 -19.80 -20.20 -20.27
C PRO A 245 -20.94 -20.41 -21.26
N GLY A 246 -21.98 -19.58 -21.17
CA GLY A 246 -23.16 -19.65 -22.04
C GLY A 246 -24.28 -20.59 -21.58
N ASP A 247 -24.19 -21.19 -20.38
CA ASP A 247 -25.29 -21.97 -19.81
C ASP A 247 -26.56 -21.11 -19.61
N ASP A 248 -27.73 -21.68 -19.85
CA ASP A 248 -29.01 -21.12 -19.43
C ASP A 248 -29.44 -21.76 -18.10
N LEU A 249 -29.35 -20.99 -17.03
CA LEU A 249 -29.66 -21.47 -15.69
C LEU A 249 -31.17 -21.43 -15.37
N THR A 250 -31.99 -20.78 -16.19
CA THR A 250 -33.45 -20.69 -15.98
C THR A 250 -34.15 -22.01 -16.30
N SER A 251 -33.60 -22.77 -17.25
CA SER A 251 -34.11 -24.07 -17.69
C SER A 251 -33.34 -25.26 -17.11
N LEU A 252 -32.55 -25.04 -16.05
CA LEU A 252 -31.71 -26.09 -15.46
C LEU A 252 -32.57 -27.22 -14.88
N PRO A 253 -32.38 -28.48 -15.33
CA PRO A 253 -33.04 -29.61 -14.68
C PRO A 253 -32.57 -29.75 -13.22
N SER A 254 -33.48 -30.09 -12.32
CA SER A 254 -33.20 -30.16 -10.87
C SER A 254 -32.05 -31.10 -10.49
N TYR A 255 -31.76 -32.11 -11.32
CA TYR A 255 -30.64 -33.06 -11.12
C TYR A 255 -29.26 -32.47 -11.43
N SER A 256 -29.20 -31.28 -12.03
CA SER A 256 -27.94 -30.60 -12.36
C SER A 256 -27.19 -30.12 -11.12
N ILE A 257 -27.91 -29.91 -10.01
CA ILE A 257 -27.35 -29.53 -8.72
C ILE A 257 -27.16 -30.79 -7.89
N GLN A 258 -25.90 -31.08 -7.55
CA GLN A 258 -25.57 -32.17 -6.65
C GLN A 258 -25.80 -31.71 -5.21
N THR A 259 -26.59 -32.45 -4.45
CA THR A 259 -26.97 -32.12 -3.06
C THR A 259 -26.70 -33.28 -2.13
N PHE A 260 -26.13 -33.00 -0.98
CA PHE A 260 -25.82 -33.94 0.09
C PHE A 260 -26.56 -33.49 1.34
N PHE A 261 -27.27 -34.40 2.00
CA PHE A 261 -28.14 -34.07 3.14
C PHE A 261 -27.94 -35.06 4.28
N SER A 262 -27.81 -34.55 5.50
CA SER A 262 -27.47 -35.35 6.68
C SER A 262 -28.48 -36.45 6.91
N GLU A 263 -29.78 -36.16 6.79
CA GLU A 263 -30.83 -37.11 7.13
C GLU A 263 -30.93 -38.29 6.15
N ASN A 264 -30.31 -38.21 4.97
CA ASN A 264 -30.17 -39.36 4.07
C ASN A 264 -29.30 -40.48 4.67
N HIS A 265 -28.45 -40.13 5.66
CA HIS A 265 -27.55 -41.05 6.34
C HIS A 265 -28.05 -41.49 7.73
N LYS A 266 -29.25 -41.06 8.14
CA LYS A 266 -29.81 -41.31 9.48
C LYS A 266 -29.88 -42.78 9.86
N THR A 267 -30.19 -43.64 8.90
CA THR A 267 -30.28 -45.09 9.11
C THR A 267 -28.94 -45.72 9.51
N PHE A 268 -27.83 -45.20 8.99
CA PHE A 268 -26.49 -45.76 9.20
C PHE A 268 -25.69 -45.04 10.28
N TYR A 269 -26.01 -43.77 10.52
CA TYR A 269 -25.29 -42.90 11.45
C TYR A 269 -26.29 -42.21 12.40
N PRO A 270 -26.57 -42.82 13.57
CA PRO A 270 -27.52 -42.27 14.54
C PRO A 270 -27.07 -40.92 15.13
N ASN A 271 -25.76 -40.74 15.31
CA ASN A 271 -25.17 -39.50 15.80
C ASN A 271 -25.14 -38.43 14.68
N PHE A 272 -25.61 -37.21 14.98
CA PHE A 272 -25.69 -36.14 13.99
C PHE A 272 -24.32 -35.63 13.53
N LYS A 273 -23.33 -35.61 14.41
CA LYS A 273 -21.96 -35.22 14.06
C LYS A 273 -21.36 -36.18 13.04
N ASP A 274 -21.59 -37.48 13.18
CA ASP A 274 -21.13 -38.48 12.20
C ASP A 274 -21.83 -38.28 10.84
N ARG A 275 -23.13 -37.89 10.84
CA ARG A 275 -23.83 -37.50 9.61
C ARG A 275 -23.20 -36.27 8.98
N SER A 276 -22.89 -35.27 9.78
CA SER A 276 -22.23 -34.04 9.33
C SER A 276 -20.85 -34.30 8.70
N GLU A 277 -20.02 -35.13 9.35
CA GLU A 277 -18.72 -35.53 8.81
C GLU A 277 -18.89 -36.34 7.52
N ARG A 278 -19.92 -37.19 7.45
CA ARG A 278 -20.24 -37.99 6.27
C ARG A 278 -20.65 -37.11 5.08
N ILE A 279 -21.55 -36.15 5.25
CA ILE A 279 -21.96 -35.28 4.15
C ILE A 279 -20.79 -34.43 3.65
N LEU A 280 -19.93 -33.96 4.56
CA LEU A 280 -18.79 -33.12 4.18
C LEU A 280 -17.77 -33.95 3.39
N PHE A 281 -17.55 -35.21 3.80
CA PHE A 281 -16.76 -36.17 3.04
C PHE A 281 -17.35 -36.43 1.66
N ASP A 282 -18.64 -36.81 1.57
CA ASP A 282 -19.28 -37.16 0.31
C ASP A 282 -19.27 -35.95 -0.65
N PHE A 283 -19.60 -34.75 -0.16
CA PHE A 283 -19.55 -33.50 -0.91
C PHE A 283 -18.17 -33.22 -1.50
N LEU A 284 -17.13 -33.18 -0.65
CA LEU A 284 -15.76 -32.85 -1.08
C LEU A 284 -15.16 -33.95 -1.95
N TYR A 285 -15.44 -35.22 -1.66
CA TYR A 285 -14.99 -36.34 -2.48
C TYR A 285 -15.59 -36.28 -3.89
N ASN A 286 -16.90 -36.00 -4.02
CA ASN A 286 -17.55 -35.86 -5.33
C ASN A 286 -17.00 -34.67 -6.11
N LEU A 287 -16.76 -33.52 -5.46
CA LEU A 287 -16.10 -32.37 -6.09
C LEU A 287 -14.72 -32.73 -6.63
N GLU A 288 -13.92 -33.48 -5.85
CA GLU A 288 -12.60 -33.91 -6.29
C GLU A 288 -12.65 -34.85 -7.49
N GLU A 289 -13.54 -35.84 -7.48
CA GLU A 289 -13.70 -36.78 -8.60
C GLU A 289 -14.19 -36.08 -9.86
N LEU A 290 -15.15 -35.17 -9.73
CA LEU A 290 -15.61 -34.33 -10.83
C LEU A 290 -14.45 -33.55 -11.45
N VAL A 291 -13.67 -32.86 -10.62
CA VAL A 291 -12.52 -32.08 -11.11
C VAL A 291 -11.47 -32.99 -11.74
N LYS A 292 -11.16 -34.16 -11.17
CA LYS A 292 -10.19 -35.12 -11.76
C LYS A 292 -10.64 -35.62 -13.13
N ASN A 293 -11.93 -35.89 -13.30
CA ASN A 293 -12.51 -36.34 -14.57
C ASN A 293 -12.48 -35.22 -15.62
N GLU A 294 -12.79 -33.99 -15.23
CA GLU A 294 -12.75 -32.81 -16.10
C GLU A 294 -11.33 -32.35 -16.44
N GLN A 295 -10.32 -32.67 -15.62
CA GLN A 295 -8.91 -32.35 -15.90
C GLN A 295 -8.35 -33.03 -17.17
N ARG A 296 -9.04 -34.05 -17.69
CA ARG A 296 -8.68 -34.74 -18.95
C ARG A 296 -9.26 -34.06 -20.20
N LYS A 297 -10.13 -33.05 -20.04
CA LYS A 297 -10.74 -32.29 -21.13
C LYS A 297 -10.02 -30.95 -21.37
N THR A 298 -10.22 -30.36 -22.55
CA THR A 298 -9.68 -29.06 -22.93
C THR A 298 -10.18 -27.90 -22.05
N SER A 299 -11.39 -27.99 -21.49
CA SER A 299 -11.98 -27.00 -20.58
C SER A 299 -11.72 -27.34 -19.10
N ARG A 300 -10.52 -27.07 -18.60
CA ARG A 300 -10.13 -27.47 -17.24
C ARG A 300 -10.79 -26.61 -16.16
N ILE A 301 -11.80 -27.17 -15.47
CA ILE A 301 -12.37 -26.61 -14.23
C ILE A 301 -11.31 -26.64 -13.14
N ARG A 302 -11.14 -25.52 -12.43
CA ARG A 302 -10.19 -25.42 -11.30
C ARG A 302 -10.74 -24.73 -10.07
N THR A 303 -11.86 -24.01 -10.17
CA THR A 303 -12.31 -23.11 -9.12
C THR A 303 -13.69 -23.48 -8.63
N VAL A 304 -13.84 -23.43 -7.32
CA VAL A 304 -15.11 -23.54 -6.61
C VAL A 304 -15.33 -22.22 -5.89
N TYR A 305 -16.41 -21.51 -6.22
CA TYR A 305 -16.83 -20.30 -5.53
C TYR A 305 -17.86 -20.61 -4.45
N PHE A 306 -17.66 -20.02 -3.28
CA PHE A 306 -18.68 -19.90 -2.25
C PHE A 306 -18.94 -18.41 -2.03
N HIS A 307 -20.17 -18.06 -1.64
CA HIS A 307 -20.48 -16.69 -1.27
C HIS A 307 -20.13 -16.45 0.20
N ASN A 308 -19.23 -15.50 0.48
CA ASN A 308 -18.69 -15.27 1.83
C ASN A 308 -17.83 -16.44 2.37
N PHE A 309 -17.15 -17.15 1.46
CA PHE A 309 -16.26 -18.29 1.77
C PHE A 309 -15.35 -18.03 2.96
N SER A 310 -14.76 -16.83 3.03
CA SER A 310 -13.73 -16.51 4.00
C SER A 310 -14.20 -16.57 5.46
N ARG A 311 -15.48 -16.29 5.72
CA ARG A 311 -16.00 -16.12 7.08
C ARG A 311 -16.86 -17.29 7.52
N PHE A 312 -17.17 -18.22 6.62
CA PHE A 312 -18.13 -19.29 6.86
C PHE A 312 -17.63 -20.64 6.32
N ASP A 313 -17.99 -21.01 5.09
CA ASP A 313 -17.72 -22.33 4.48
C ASP A 313 -16.24 -22.71 4.49
N GLY A 314 -15.38 -21.70 4.26
CA GLY A 314 -13.95 -21.88 4.16
C GLY A 314 -13.31 -22.42 5.43
N ILE A 315 -13.92 -22.22 6.60
CA ILE A 315 -13.43 -22.76 7.87
C ILE A 315 -13.61 -24.28 7.89
N PHE A 316 -14.79 -24.78 7.51
CA PHE A 316 -15.09 -26.22 7.45
C PHE A 316 -14.21 -26.93 6.41
N ILE A 317 -14.10 -26.34 5.22
CA ILE A 317 -13.34 -26.90 4.11
C ILE A 317 -11.83 -26.89 4.44
N LEU A 318 -11.34 -25.81 5.03
CA LEU A 318 -9.95 -25.73 5.47
C LEU A 318 -9.64 -26.81 6.51
N ARG A 319 -10.49 -26.96 7.54
CA ARG A 319 -10.32 -27.99 8.57
C ARG A 319 -10.29 -29.39 7.96
N TYR A 320 -11.25 -29.71 7.09
CA TYR A 320 -11.34 -31.01 6.43
C TYR A 320 -10.05 -31.39 5.70
N TYR A 321 -9.45 -30.44 4.96
CA TYR A 321 -8.23 -30.69 4.20
C TYR A 321 -6.96 -30.63 5.07
N ALA A 322 -6.92 -29.79 6.09
CA ALA A 322 -5.81 -29.74 7.05
C ALA A 322 -5.65 -31.08 7.78
N ASP A 323 -6.75 -31.74 8.15
CA ASP A 323 -6.75 -33.04 8.81
C ASP A 323 -6.31 -34.19 7.88
N ARG A 324 -6.28 -33.93 6.56
CA ARG A 324 -5.84 -34.86 5.52
C ARG A 324 -4.49 -34.46 4.92
N GLY A 325 -3.64 -33.77 5.68
CA GLY A 325 -2.33 -33.27 5.27
C GLY A 325 -1.34 -34.33 4.75
N LYS A 326 -1.56 -35.62 5.05
CA LYS A 326 -0.79 -36.73 4.46
C LYS A 326 -1.09 -36.94 2.97
N LYS A 327 -2.35 -36.69 2.55
CA LYS A 327 -2.82 -36.88 1.18
C LYS A 327 -2.72 -35.59 0.36
N TYR A 328 -2.99 -34.44 0.99
CA TYR A 328 -3.07 -33.16 0.31
C TYR A 328 -2.08 -32.14 0.86
N LYS A 329 -1.57 -31.32 -0.05
CA LYS A 329 -0.84 -30.10 0.30
C LYS A 329 -1.75 -28.90 0.10
N ILE A 330 -2.06 -28.20 1.18
CA ILE A 330 -2.84 -26.96 1.12
C ILE A 330 -1.92 -25.75 0.99
N LYS A 331 -2.38 -24.74 0.25
CA LYS A 331 -1.78 -23.41 0.25
C LYS A 331 -2.89 -22.38 0.35
N THR A 332 -2.81 -21.53 1.36
CA THR A 332 -3.81 -20.51 1.60
C THR A 332 -3.30 -19.12 1.25
N LEU A 333 -4.22 -18.21 0.95
CA LEU A 333 -3.98 -16.78 0.88
C LEU A 333 -4.88 -16.10 1.91
N LEU A 334 -4.35 -15.90 3.12
CA LEU A 334 -5.02 -15.14 4.17
C LEU A 334 -4.31 -13.82 4.38
N ARG A 335 -5.09 -12.75 4.46
CA ARG A 335 -4.61 -11.42 4.81
C ARG A 335 -5.66 -10.73 5.66
N ASN A 336 -5.25 -10.14 6.78
CA ASN A 336 -6.15 -9.47 7.73
C ASN A 336 -7.35 -10.37 8.12
N HIS A 337 -7.07 -11.62 8.49
CA HIS A 337 -8.07 -12.64 8.85
C HIS A 337 -9.09 -12.99 7.75
N LYS A 338 -8.89 -12.54 6.50
CA LYS A 338 -9.72 -12.91 5.35
C LYS A 338 -9.02 -13.96 4.51
N LEU A 339 -9.63 -15.14 4.35
CA LEU A 339 -9.24 -16.23 3.47
C LEU A 339 -9.76 -15.97 2.05
N TYR A 340 -8.90 -15.41 1.19
CA TYR A 340 -9.23 -15.10 -0.19
C TYR A 340 -9.23 -16.34 -1.09
N GLU A 341 -8.32 -17.28 -0.81
CA GLU A 341 -8.10 -18.45 -1.67
C GLU A 341 -7.53 -19.60 -0.85
N LEU A 342 -8.10 -20.80 -1.03
CA LEU A 342 -7.55 -22.07 -0.53
C LEU A 342 -7.24 -22.95 -1.73
N LYS A 343 -5.96 -23.24 -1.96
CA LYS A 343 -5.50 -24.13 -3.03
C LYS A 343 -5.23 -25.51 -2.49
N LEU A 344 -5.74 -26.50 -3.19
CA LEU A 344 -5.54 -27.91 -2.92
C LEU A 344 -4.60 -28.51 -3.96
N TYR A 345 -3.50 -29.08 -3.50
CA TYR A 345 -2.55 -29.79 -4.35
C TYR A 345 -2.56 -31.28 -4.02
N LEU A 346 -2.59 -32.10 -5.08
CA LEU A 346 -2.29 -33.52 -5.00
C LEU A 346 -0.86 -33.71 -5.51
N CYS A 347 0.03 -34.11 -4.62
CA CYS A 347 1.49 -33.99 -4.82
C CYS A 347 1.85 -32.52 -5.16
N ASP A 348 2.39 -32.25 -6.35
CA ASP A 348 2.72 -30.90 -6.82
C ASP A 348 1.76 -30.33 -7.87
N ARG A 349 0.68 -31.06 -8.20
CA ARG A 349 -0.32 -30.61 -9.17
C ARG A 349 -1.50 -29.94 -8.46
N LEU A 350 -1.85 -28.73 -8.90
CA LEU A 350 -3.05 -28.05 -8.44
C LEU A 350 -4.28 -28.88 -8.86
N LEU A 351 -4.99 -29.39 -7.85
CA LEU A 351 -6.24 -30.13 -8.04
C LEU A 351 -7.37 -29.13 -8.28
N LEU A 352 -7.65 -28.29 -7.28
CA LEU A 352 -8.67 -27.24 -7.31
C LEU A 352 -8.30 -26.09 -6.36
N ARG A 353 -9.03 -24.98 -6.48
CA ARG A 353 -8.95 -23.83 -5.59
C ARG A 353 -10.35 -23.38 -5.17
N PHE A 354 -10.51 -23.04 -3.91
CA PHE A 354 -11.71 -22.41 -3.39
C PHE A 354 -11.51 -20.90 -3.31
N ARG A 355 -12.55 -20.14 -3.66
CA ARG A 355 -12.54 -18.68 -3.66
C ARG A 355 -13.82 -18.10 -3.08
N ASP A 356 -13.67 -16.91 -2.52
CA ASP A 356 -14.78 -16.09 -2.06
C ASP A 356 -15.35 -15.27 -3.22
N SER A 357 -16.62 -15.46 -3.59
CA SER A 357 -17.25 -14.63 -4.63
C SER A 357 -17.42 -13.18 -4.17
N LEU A 358 -17.55 -12.93 -2.86
CA LEU A 358 -17.78 -11.61 -2.28
C LEU A 358 -16.59 -10.66 -2.49
N THR A 359 -15.37 -11.19 -2.69
CA THR A 359 -14.20 -10.36 -3.00
C THR A 359 -14.22 -9.83 -4.43
N LEU A 360 -14.93 -10.50 -5.33
CA LEU A 360 -15.06 -10.13 -6.74
C LEU A 360 -16.35 -9.36 -7.02
N LEU A 361 -17.46 -9.74 -6.39
CA LEU A 361 -18.77 -9.12 -6.50
C LEU A 361 -19.27 -8.76 -5.10
N PRO A 362 -19.01 -7.52 -4.62
CA PRO A 362 -19.43 -7.10 -3.29
C PRO A 362 -20.95 -6.87 -3.25
N GLY A 363 -21.62 -7.50 -2.29
CA GLY A 363 -23.06 -7.40 -2.10
C GLY A 363 -23.61 -8.68 -1.48
N SER A 364 -24.80 -8.60 -0.86
CA SER A 364 -25.48 -9.81 -0.41
C SER A 364 -25.94 -10.65 -1.61
N LEU A 365 -25.98 -11.98 -1.49
CA LEU A 365 -26.50 -12.85 -2.56
C LEU A 365 -27.92 -12.45 -2.99
N LYS A 366 -28.76 -12.01 -2.04
CA LYS A 366 -30.12 -11.51 -2.33
C LYS A 366 -30.09 -10.29 -3.25
N THR A 367 -29.27 -9.29 -2.91
CA THR A 367 -29.12 -8.06 -3.71
C THR A 367 -28.52 -8.36 -5.08
N LEU A 368 -27.45 -9.17 -5.11
CA LEU A 368 -26.76 -9.53 -6.35
C LEU A 368 -27.68 -10.33 -7.28
N GLY A 369 -28.42 -11.32 -6.75
CA GLY A 369 -29.38 -12.11 -7.51
C GLY A 369 -30.46 -11.23 -8.14
N LYS A 370 -31.10 -10.36 -7.34
CA LYS A 370 -32.10 -9.41 -7.84
C LYS A 370 -31.54 -8.48 -8.93
N THR A 371 -30.28 -8.08 -8.82
CA THR A 371 -29.67 -7.08 -9.72
C THR A 371 -29.15 -7.70 -11.02
N LEU A 372 -28.51 -8.87 -10.94
CA LEU A 372 -27.75 -9.48 -12.06
C LEU A 372 -28.51 -10.59 -12.77
N CYS A 373 -29.36 -11.33 -12.06
CA CYS A 373 -30.12 -12.46 -12.60
C CYS A 373 -31.53 -12.56 -11.99
N PRO A 374 -32.35 -11.48 -12.05
CA PRO A 374 -33.71 -11.48 -11.50
C PRO A 374 -34.61 -12.60 -12.05
N GLU A 375 -34.32 -13.09 -13.27
CA GLU A 375 -35.00 -14.19 -13.92
C GLU A 375 -34.89 -15.52 -13.15
N LEU A 376 -33.90 -15.68 -12.27
CA LEU A 376 -33.72 -16.87 -11.43
C LEU A 376 -34.56 -16.83 -10.13
N GLY A 377 -35.34 -15.77 -9.93
CA GLY A 377 -36.19 -15.59 -8.76
C GLY A 377 -35.46 -14.99 -7.56
N SER A 378 -36.17 -14.90 -6.43
CA SER A 378 -35.63 -14.33 -5.19
C SER A 378 -34.90 -15.37 -4.34
N LYS A 379 -33.96 -14.90 -3.51
CA LYS A 379 -33.39 -15.71 -2.43
C LYS A 379 -34.51 -16.17 -1.48
N GLY A 380 -34.50 -17.45 -1.12
CA GLY A 380 -35.41 -18.00 -0.11
C GLY A 380 -35.14 -17.45 1.30
N SER A 381 -35.91 -17.92 2.28
CA SER A 381 -35.71 -17.57 3.70
C SER A 381 -35.95 -18.79 4.56
N ILE A 382 -35.09 -19.00 5.56
CA ILE A 382 -35.21 -20.03 6.58
C ILE A 382 -35.07 -19.37 7.96
N PRO A 383 -35.97 -19.66 8.91
CA PRO A 383 -35.81 -19.21 10.30
C PRO A 383 -34.73 -20.06 10.97
N HIS A 384 -33.46 -19.67 10.82
CA HIS A 384 -32.32 -20.41 11.35
C HIS A 384 -32.37 -20.55 12.89
N GLU A 385 -32.96 -19.58 13.60
CA GLU A 385 -33.15 -19.61 15.05
C GLU A 385 -34.09 -20.73 15.52
N GLU A 386 -35.01 -21.16 14.65
CA GLU A 386 -35.93 -22.25 14.94
C GLU A 386 -35.38 -23.61 14.49
N LEU A 387 -34.22 -23.65 13.84
CA LEU A 387 -33.63 -24.88 13.34
C LEU A 387 -32.84 -25.59 14.44
N SER A 388 -33.14 -26.86 14.67
CA SER A 388 -32.39 -27.71 15.59
C SER A 388 -32.15 -29.08 14.99
N VAL A 389 -31.16 -29.81 15.50
CA VAL A 389 -30.86 -31.19 15.06
C VAL A 389 -32.11 -32.08 15.06
N SER A 390 -33.01 -31.85 16.02
CA SER A 390 -34.24 -32.64 16.15
C SER A 390 -35.26 -32.40 15.02
N ASN A 391 -35.30 -31.22 14.41
CA ASN A 391 -36.36 -30.83 13.47
C ASN A 391 -35.93 -30.70 12.00
N ILE A 392 -34.64 -30.85 11.69
CA ILE A 392 -34.11 -30.82 10.31
C ILE A 392 -34.87 -31.80 9.41
N HIS A 393 -35.13 -33.01 9.88
CA HIS A 393 -35.84 -34.04 9.10
C HIS A 393 -37.28 -33.64 8.72
N LEU A 394 -37.94 -32.82 9.54
CA LEU A 394 -39.30 -32.32 9.29
C LEU A 394 -39.31 -31.26 8.19
N LYS A 395 -38.22 -30.50 8.05
CA LYS A 395 -38.07 -29.39 7.10
C LYS A 395 -37.24 -29.77 5.86
N SER A 396 -36.99 -31.06 5.62
CA SER A 396 -36.03 -31.56 4.61
C SER A 396 -36.22 -30.98 3.21
N VAL A 397 -37.47 -30.92 2.73
CA VAL A 397 -37.78 -30.43 1.38
C VAL A 397 -37.45 -28.94 1.25
N ASP A 398 -37.87 -28.14 2.24
CA ASP A 398 -37.65 -26.69 2.25
C ASP A 398 -36.17 -26.34 2.37
N LEU A 399 -35.44 -27.04 3.25
CA LEU A 399 -34.00 -26.85 3.46
C LEU A 399 -33.20 -27.13 2.18
N ILE A 400 -33.54 -28.21 1.46
CA ILE A 400 -32.86 -28.56 0.22
C ILE A 400 -33.23 -27.63 -0.93
N ASN A 401 -34.48 -27.16 -0.99
CA ASN A 401 -34.89 -26.18 -1.99
C ASN A 401 -34.21 -24.82 -1.76
N TYR A 402 -34.06 -24.40 -0.49
CA TYR A 402 -33.32 -23.20 -0.13
C TYR A 402 -31.85 -23.28 -0.56
N LEU A 403 -31.16 -24.37 -0.21
CA LEU A 403 -29.77 -24.62 -0.63
C LEU A 403 -29.63 -24.60 -2.16
N ARG A 404 -30.54 -25.27 -2.87
CA ARG A 404 -30.54 -25.27 -4.34
C ARG A 404 -30.70 -23.86 -4.91
N GLN A 405 -31.62 -23.07 -4.34
CA GLN A 405 -31.86 -21.70 -4.80
C GLN A 405 -30.61 -20.84 -4.59
N ASP A 406 -29.93 -20.96 -3.46
CA ASP A 406 -28.69 -20.22 -3.19
C ASP A 406 -27.56 -20.57 -4.17
N ILE A 407 -27.40 -21.86 -4.47
CA ILE A 407 -26.42 -22.34 -5.46
C ILE A 407 -26.75 -21.81 -6.87
N VAL A 408 -28.02 -21.85 -7.28
CA VAL A 408 -28.47 -21.35 -8.60
C VAL A 408 -28.25 -19.85 -8.72
N LEU A 409 -28.64 -19.08 -7.69
CA LEU A 409 -28.44 -17.63 -7.67
C LEU A 409 -26.95 -17.29 -7.72
N LEU A 410 -26.11 -17.96 -6.95
CA LEU A 410 -24.66 -17.75 -7.00
C LEU A 410 -24.10 -18.09 -8.39
N GLY A 411 -24.59 -19.18 -9.00
CA GLY A 411 -24.25 -19.57 -10.37
C GLY A 411 -24.60 -18.48 -11.37
N GLY A 412 -25.82 -17.96 -11.33
CA GLY A 412 -26.30 -16.90 -12.22
C GLY A 412 -25.55 -15.59 -12.06
N VAL A 413 -25.35 -15.15 -10.81
CA VAL A 413 -24.57 -13.94 -10.49
C VAL A 413 -23.17 -14.02 -11.07
N MET A 414 -22.47 -15.14 -10.87
CA MET A 414 -21.11 -15.34 -11.35
C MET A 414 -21.05 -15.50 -12.88
N LEU A 415 -22.01 -16.21 -13.48
CA LEU A 415 -22.10 -16.40 -14.93
C LEU A 415 -22.38 -15.08 -15.66
N LYS A 416 -23.33 -14.29 -15.15
CA LYS A 416 -23.65 -12.97 -15.70
C LYS A 416 -22.44 -12.04 -15.61
N ALA A 417 -21.76 -12.00 -14.47
CA ALA A 417 -20.53 -11.22 -14.33
C ALA A 417 -19.43 -11.69 -15.31
N GLN A 418 -19.23 -13.01 -15.46
CA GLN A 418 -18.29 -13.56 -16.43
C GLN A 418 -18.65 -13.10 -17.85
N GLN A 419 -19.92 -13.21 -18.25
CA GLN A 419 -20.41 -12.80 -19.56
C GLN A 419 -20.16 -11.31 -19.82
N ILE A 420 -20.50 -10.44 -18.86
CA ILE A 420 -20.31 -8.98 -18.98
C ILE A 420 -18.82 -8.63 -19.17
N TYR A 421 -17.96 -9.13 -18.28
CA TYR A 421 -16.53 -8.80 -18.33
C TYR A 421 -15.82 -9.43 -19.53
N TRP A 422 -16.27 -10.60 -19.97
CA TRP A 422 -15.78 -11.24 -21.17
C TRP A 422 -16.15 -10.43 -22.42
N ASN A 423 -17.43 -10.10 -22.59
CA ASN A 423 -17.92 -9.44 -23.79
C ASN A 423 -17.38 -8.02 -23.92
N LYS A 424 -17.25 -7.28 -22.81
CA LYS A 424 -16.77 -5.88 -22.86
C LYS A 424 -15.25 -5.73 -22.82
N TYR A 425 -14.55 -6.60 -22.11
CA TYR A 425 -13.11 -6.41 -21.84
C TYR A 425 -12.24 -7.61 -22.19
N SER A 426 -12.82 -8.72 -22.66
CA SER A 426 -12.11 -9.99 -22.89
C SER A 426 -11.36 -10.48 -21.64
N ILE A 427 -11.94 -10.24 -20.45
CA ILE A 427 -11.38 -10.64 -19.17
C ILE A 427 -12.28 -11.68 -18.52
N ASP A 428 -11.72 -12.87 -18.29
CA ASP A 428 -12.36 -13.95 -17.55
C ASP A 428 -12.20 -13.74 -16.02
N ILE A 429 -13.30 -13.84 -15.28
CA ILE A 429 -13.34 -13.70 -13.83
C ILE A 429 -12.47 -14.74 -13.11
N GLU A 430 -12.26 -15.90 -13.72
CA GLU A 430 -11.37 -16.94 -13.18
C GLU A 430 -9.91 -16.51 -13.05
N ASP A 431 -9.47 -15.51 -13.82
CA ASP A 431 -8.14 -14.91 -13.69
C ASP A 431 -8.08 -13.84 -12.58
N MET A 432 -9.23 -13.40 -12.05
CA MET A 432 -9.34 -12.35 -11.05
C MET A 432 -9.68 -12.93 -9.69
N MET A 433 -9.13 -12.31 -8.65
CA MET A 433 -9.42 -12.68 -7.26
C MET A 433 -10.27 -11.63 -6.55
N THR A 434 -10.11 -10.36 -6.92
CA THR A 434 -10.83 -9.25 -6.30
C THR A 434 -11.30 -8.25 -7.34
N LEU A 435 -12.39 -7.54 -7.03
CA LEU A 435 -12.92 -6.46 -7.86
C LEU A 435 -11.88 -5.38 -8.15
N THR A 436 -11.10 -4.98 -7.14
CA THR A 436 -9.98 -4.06 -7.28
C THR A 436 -8.93 -4.55 -8.28
N SER A 437 -8.63 -5.85 -8.30
CA SER A 437 -7.67 -6.42 -9.24
C SER A 437 -8.24 -6.47 -10.67
N LEU A 438 -9.54 -6.73 -10.79
CA LEU A 438 -10.26 -6.69 -12.06
C LEU A 438 -10.29 -5.26 -12.63
N SER A 439 -10.70 -4.28 -11.82
CA SER A 439 -10.74 -2.86 -12.21
C SER A 439 -9.37 -2.35 -12.67
N LEU A 440 -8.31 -2.65 -11.90
CA LEU A 440 -6.94 -2.30 -12.31
C LEU A 440 -6.53 -2.98 -13.63
N LYS A 441 -6.93 -4.23 -13.87
CA LYS A 441 -6.61 -4.91 -15.13
C LYS A 441 -7.34 -4.28 -16.30
N ILE A 442 -8.62 -3.95 -16.16
CA ILE A 442 -9.40 -3.24 -17.18
C ILE A 442 -8.73 -1.90 -17.50
N PHE A 443 -8.42 -1.11 -16.47
CA PHE A 443 -7.69 0.15 -16.62
C PHE A 443 -6.38 -0.02 -17.42
N ARG A 444 -5.52 -0.96 -17.00
CA ARG A 444 -4.21 -1.19 -17.64
C ARG A 444 -4.29 -1.75 -19.05
N GLN A 445 -5.36 -2.45 -19.40
CA GLN A 445 -5.50 -3.11 -20.68
C GLN A 445 -6.19 -2.23 -21.72
N ASN A 446 -7.13 -1.38 -21.29
CA ASN A 446 -8.05 -0.68 -22.19
C ASN A 446 -7.87 0.84 -22.17
N PHE A 447 -7.26 1.41 -21.12
CA PHE A 447 -7.27 2.87 -20.89
C PHE A 447 -5.90 3.47 -20.60
N PHE A 448 -4.97 2.67 -20.10
CA PHE A 448 -3.67 3.17 -19.68
C PHE A 448 -2.62 3.04 -20.79
N ASP A 449 -2.13 4.19 -21.24
CA ASP A 449 -0.97 4.30 -22.11
C ASP A 449 0.26 4.65 -21.26
N ASP A 450 1.12 3.67 -21.07
CA ASP A 450 2.34 3.81 -20.27
C ASP A 450 3.52 4.41 -21.05
N GLU A 451 3.36 4.70 -22.34
CA GLU A 451 4.33 5.45 -23.13
C GLU A 451 4.16 6.96 -22.92
N THR A 452 2.91 7.44 -22.78
CA THR A 452 2.61 8.86 -22.53
C THR A 452 2.58 9.23 -21.05
N PHE A 453 2.09 8.35 -20.17
CA PHE A 453 2.00 8.60 -18.74
C PHE A 453 2.69 7.50 -17.92
N HIS A 454 3.75 7.85 -17.20
CA HIS A 454 4.47 6.89 -16.36
C HIS A 454 4.00 6.92 -14.90
N ILE A 455 3.31 5.86 -14.46
CA ILE A 455 2.99 5.66 -13.05
C ILE A 455 4.16 4.94 -12.36
N ASN A 456 5.08 5.71 -11.79
CA ASN A 456 6.23 5.18 -11.05
C ASN A 456 5.81 4.70 -9.65
N ILE A 457 6.24 3.51 -9.26
CA ILE A 457 5.97 2.99 -7.91
C ILE A 457 6.98 3.61 -6.94
N PRO A 458 6.53 4.31 -5.88
CA PRO A 458 7.42 4.92 -4.91
C PRO A 458 8.34 3.89 -4.25
N ASN A 459 9.62 4.25 -4.06
CA ASN A 459 10.52 3.45 -3.23
C ASN A 459 10.12 3.53 -1.75
N ARG A 460 10.74 2.71 -0.89
CA ARG A 460 10.42 2.65 0.56
C ARG A 460 10.38 4.03 1.24
N ASN A 461 11.37 4.88 0.96
CA ASN A 461 11.46 6.21 1.58
C ASN A 461 10.35 7.14 1.07
N GLN A 462 10.09 7.13 -0.24
CA GLN A 462 9.00 7.91 -0.84
C GLN A 462 7.64 7.44 -0.30
N ASP A 463 7.36 6.14 -0.33
CA ASP A 463 6.09 5.57 0.15
C ASP A 463 5.85 5.93 1.63
N THR A 464 6.85 5.70 2.50
CA THR A 464 6.79 6.03 3.93
C THR A 464 6.56 7.53 4.14
N PHE A 465 7.22 8.39 3.38
CA PHE A 465 7.07 9.83 3.47
C PHE A 465 5.67 10.30 3.04
N ILE A 466 5.18 9.79 1.91
CA ILE A 466 3.87 10.17 1.34
C ILE A 466 2.74 9.71 2.26
N ARG A 467 2.85 8.51 2.85
CA ARG A 467 1.84 7.98 3.76
C ARG A 467 1.61 8.83 5.01
N ARG A 468 2.59 9.65 5.42
CA ARG A 468 2.41 10.61 6.52
C ARG A 468 1.39 11.70 6.21
N GLY A 469 1.08 11.95 4.93
CA GLY A 469 0.04 12.88 4.47
C GLY A 469 -1.15 12.19 3.79
N TYR A 470 -1.24 10.86 3.86
CA TYR A 470 -2.34 10.12 3.25
C TYR A 470 -3.48 9.93 4.26
N TYR A 471 -4.50 10.77 4.15
CA TYR A 471 -5.72 10.72 4.96
C TYR A 471 -6.92 10.25 4.13
N GLY A 472 -7.94 9.67 4.78
CA GLY A 472 -9.19 9.25 4.14
C GLY A 472 -10.17 10.40 3.89
N GLY A 473 -11.46 10.07 3.78
CA GLY A 473 -12.56 11.05 3.79
C GLY A 473 -12.72 11.73 5.16
N HIS A 474 -13.43 12.86 5.19
CA HIS A 474 -13.80 13.56 6.42
C HIS A 474 -15.02 12.87 7.05
N VAL A 475 -15.01 12.63 8.36
CA VAL A 475 -16.14 12.00 9.06
C VAL A 475 -16.29 12.67 10.41
N ASP A 476 -17.25 13.57 10.51
CA ASP A 476 -17.38 14.46 11.65
C ASP A 476 -18.85 14.75 11.98
N VAL A 477 -19.15 14.78 13.27
CA VAL A 477 -20.44 15.22 13.81
C VAL A 477 -20.25 16.61 14.39
N TYR A 478 -20.75 17.63 13.71
CA TYR A 478 -20.66 19.02 14.18
C TYR A 478 -21.83 19.39 15.10
N LYS A 479 -23.03 18.86 14.79
CA LYS A 479 -24.25 19.09 15.59
C LYS A 479 -24.97 17.76 15.80
N PRO A 480 -25.09 17.27 17.05
CA PRO A 480 -25.63 15.93 17.31
C PRO A 480 -27.15 15.82 17.15
N HIS A 481 -27.88 16.94 17.10
CA HIS A 481 -29.35 16.96 17.04
C HIS A 481 -29.83 18.05 16.07
N GLY A 482 -30.87 17.75 15.29
CA GLY A 482 -31.58 18.69 14.42
C GLY A 482 -32.88 18.09 13.88
N GLU A 483 -33.76 18.94 13.36
CA GLU A 483 -35.06 18.57 12.78
C GLU A 483 -35.19 19.17 11.37
N ASN A 484 -35.91 18.49 10.47
CA ASN A 484 -36.14 18.94 9.08
C ASN A 484 -34.86 19.26 8.29
N LEU A 485 -33.88 18.36 8.34
CA LEU A 485 -32.56 18.51 7.71
C LEU A 485 -32.55 17.98 6.27
N TYR A 486 -31.57 18.41 5.49
CA TYR A 486 -31.34 17.98 4.11
C TYR A 486 -30.12 17.06 4.04
N TYR A 487 -30.28 15.85 3.50
CA TYR A 487 -29.21 14.87 3.31
C TYR A 487 -28.78 14.83 1.83
N TYR A 488 -27.49 15.05 1.59
CA TYR A 488 -26.91 15.10 0.25
C TYR A 488 -25.74 14.12 0.12
N ASP A 489 -25.57 13.51 -1.05
CA ASP A 489 -24.47 12.58 -1.38
C ASP A 489 -23.85 12.98 -2.73
N VAL A 490 -22.52 13.12 -2.81
CA VAL A 490 -21.83 13.47 -4.07
C VAL A 490 -21.83 12.26 -5.01
N ASN A 491 -22.31 12.45 -6.22
CA ASN A 491 -22.32 11.40 -7.22
C ASN A 491 -20.89 10.99 -7.62
N SER A 492 -20.43 9.87 -7.07
CA SER A 492 -19.15 9.25 -7.43
C SER A 492 -17.97 10.21 -7.21
N LEU A 493 -17.80 10.68 -5.96
CA LEU A 493 -16.76 11.65 -5.57
C LEU A 493 -15.35 11.24 -6.02
N TYR A 494 -14.87 10.05 -5.63
CA TYR A 494 -13.52 9.62 -6.00
C TYR A 494 -13.32 9.54 -7.54
N PRO A 495 -14.24 8.96 -8.32
CA PRO A 495 -14.23 9.07 -9.79
C PRO A 495 -14.18 10.51 -10.33
N TYR A 496 -15.01 11.41 -9.81
CA TYR A 496 -15.05 12.81 -10.27
C TYR A 496 -13.71 13.52 -10.06
N ILE A 497 -13.09 13.32 -8.90
CA ILE A 497 -11.79 13.87 -8.57
C ILE A 497 -10.70 13.31 -9.50
N MET A 498 -10.74 12.00 -9.76
CA MET A 498 -9.86 11.36 -10.72
C MET A 498 -10.01 11.95 -12.12
N LYS A 499 -11.16 12.51 -12.50
CA LYS A 499 -11.37 13.16 -13.81
C LYS A 499 -10.88 14.60 -13.84
N SER A 500 -11.24 15.41 -12.85
CA SER A 500 -11.28 16.87 -13.00
C SER A 500 -10.04 17.60 -12.48
N TYR A 501 -9.16 16.94 -11.74
CA TYR A 501 -8.04 17.59 -11.05
C TYR A 501 -6.68 16.98 -11.49
N PRO A 502 -5.63 17.81 -11.67
CA PRO A 502 -4.26 17.34 -11.89
C PRO A 502 -3.73 16.60 -10.65
N MET A 503 -2.75 15.69 -10.77
CA MET A 503 -2.32 14.79 -9.68
C MET A 503 -0.79 14.67 -9.58
N PRO A 504 -0.10 15.21 -8.54
CA PRO A 504 0.75 14.38 -7.64
C PRO A 504 1.15 14.96 -6.22
N CYS A 505 1.68 14.13 -5.30
CA CYS A 505 1.60 14.22 -3.83
C CYS A 505 2.68 14.96 -2.96
N GLY A 506 2.32 15.12 -1.68
CA GLY A 506 3.09 14.61 -0.55
C GLY A 506 2.36 14.83 0.79
N VAL A 507 3.01 14.93 1.95
CA VAL A 507 3.59 16.23 2.23
C VAL A 507 2.54 17.34 2.21
N PHE A 508 1.30 17.08 2.61
CA PHE A 508 0.11 17.69 2.00
C PHE A 508 0.19 17.66 0.47
N TYR A 509 -0.89 17.24 -0.16
CA TYR A 509 -0.95 17.50 -1.57
C TYR A 509 -0.78 19.02 -1.76
N SER A 510 0.06 19.45 -2.69
CA SER A 510 0.37 20.87 -2.84
C SER A 510 -0.90 21.71 -3.05
N GLU A 511 -1.95 21.14 -3.61
CA GLU A 511 -3.26 21.80 -3.72
C GLU A 511 -3.99 21.94 -2.38
N GLU A 512 -3.83 21.03 -1.41
CA GLU A 512 -4.34 21.25 -0.04
C GLU A 512 -3.62 22.43 0.62
N LEU A 513 -2.30 22.56 0.41
CA LEU A 513 -1.53 23.69 0.93
C LEU A 513 -1.89 25.00 0.25
N LYS A 514 -2.10 24.99 -1.07
CA LYS A 514 -2.57 26.16 -1.82
C LYS A 514 -3.95 26.59 -1.34
N PHE A 515 -4.88 25.65 -1.23
CA PHE A 515 -6.22 25.90 -0.69
C PHE A 515 -6.16 26.45 0.73
N THR A 516 -5.31 25.90 1.59
CA THR A 516 -5.07 26.41 2.95
C THR A 516 -4.58 27.86 2.95
N ARG A 517 -3.72 28.25 2.00
CA ARG A 517 -3.30 29.65 1.85
C ARG A 517 -4.43 30.56 1.38
N GLU A 518 -5.31 30.08 0.50
CA GLU A 518 -6.51 30.81 0.06
C GLU A 518 -7.45 31.10 1.23
N LEU A 519 -7.50 30.21 2.22
CA LEU A 519 -8.22 30.39 3.48
C LEU A 519 -7.55 31.37 4.46
N GLY A 520 -6.40 31.96 4.11
CA GLY A 520 -5.70 32.97 4.91
C GLY A 520 -4.60 32.46 5.85
N TYR A 521 -4.27 31.16 5.80
CA TYR A 521 -3.20 30.60 6.63
C TYR A 521 -1.81 30.82 6.02
N HIS A 522 -0.80 30.98 6.88
CA HIS A 522 0.61 31.08 6.47
C HIS A 522 1.25 29.68 6.40
N VAL A 523 1.75 29.29 5.21
CA VAL A 523 2.34 27.96 4.95
C VAL A 523 3.82 28.08 4.63
N ILE A 524 4.67 27.35 5.37
CA ILE A 524 6.13 27.28 5.15
C ILE A 524 6.52 25.84 4.76
N PRO A 525 6.84 25.56 3.48
CA PRO A 525 7.27 24.23 3.06
C PRO A 525 8.67 23.90 3.62
N LEU A 526 8.80 22.78 4.35
CA LEU A 526 10.07 22.35 4.96
C LEU A 526 10.85 21.36 4.09
N ARG A 527 10.15 20.43 3.43
CA ARG A 527 10.70 19.40 2.52
C ARG A 527 9.56 18.79 1.71
N GLY A 528 9.86 18.20 0.55
CA GLY A 528 8.87 17.51 -0.27
C GLY A 528 9.46 16.75 -1.45
N TYR A 529 8.61 15.97 -2.13
CA TYR A 529 8.94 15.35 -3.41
C TYR A 529 8.22 16.13 -4.51
N LEU A 530 8.96 16.49 -5.56
CA LEU A 530 8.40 17.11 -6.74
C LEU A 530 8.03 16.04 -7.75
N PHE A 531 6.88 16.24 -8.38
CA PHE A 531 6.37 15.39 -9.43
C PHE A 531 5.90 16.30 -10.57
N GLU A 532 6.02 15.80 -11.78
CA GLU A 532 5.57 16.51 -12.97
C GLU A 532 4.04 16.66 -12.96
N LYS A 533 3.54 17.88 -13.23
CA LYS A 533 2.11 18.10 -13.41
C LYS A 533 1.70 17.49 -14.75
N LYS A 534 0.76 16.56 -14.71
CA LYS A 534 0.18 15.92 -15.90
C LYS A 534 -1.34 15.87 -15.78
N GLU A 535 -2.00 15.78 -16.92
CA GLU A 535 -3.42 15.44 -17.00
C GLU A 535 -3.69 14.06 -16.40
N SER A 536 -4.91 13.86 -15.92
CA SER A 536 -5.25 12.62 -15.25
C SER A 536 -5.19 11.43 -16.21
N PRO A 537 -4.47 10.35 -15.86
CA PRO A 537 -4.47 9.13 -16.66
C PRO A 537 -5.79 8.36 -16.55
N PHE A 538 -6.73 8.81 -15.71
CA PHE A 538 -7.98 8.12 -15.43
C PHE A 538 -9.19 8.69 -16.18
N ASP A 539 -9.06 9.82 -16.88
CA ASP A 539 -10.19 10.50 -17.52
C ASP A 539 -10.95 9.55 -18.48
N GLY A 540 -10.26 8.92 -19.41
CA GLY A 540 -10.90 7.98 -20.34
C GLY A 540 -11.60 6.81 -19.64
N PHE A 541 -11.01 6.29 -18.56
CA PHE A 541 -11.60 5.20 -17.77
C PHE A 541 -12.88 5.66 -17.05
N ILE A 542 -12.84 6.81 -16.39
CA ILE A 542 -14.00 7.31 -15.63
C ILE A 542 -15.09 7.82 -16.56
N SER A 543 -14.76 8.65 -17.55
CA SER A 543 -15.72 9.25 -18.47
C SER A 543 -16.51 8.17 -19.23
N GLN A 544 -15.82 7.17 -19.83
CA GLN A 544 -16.51 6.10 -20.55
C GLN A 544 -17.40 5.24 -19.64
N LEU A 545 -16.92 4.83 -18.46
CA LEU A 545 -17.70 4.00 -17.53
C LEU A 545 -18.89 4.77 -16.95
N TYR A 546 -18.74 6.08 -16.72
CA TYR A 546 -19.81 6.92 -16.20
C TYR A 546 -20.90 7.15 -17.25
N GLU A 547 -20.53 7.48 -18.49
CA GLU A 547 -21.47 7.61 -19.61
C GLU A 547 -22.24 6.31 -19.84
N SER A 548 -21.52 5.18 -19.90
CA SER A 548 -22.14 3.85 -20.04
C SER A 548 -23.07 3.50 -18.87
N ARG A 549 -22.77 4.00 -17.66
CA ARG A 549 -23.65 3.84 -16.48
C ARG A 549 -24.92 4.67 -16.61
N LEU A 550 -24.84 5.89 -17.15
CA LEU A 550 -26.00 6.72 -17.39
C LEU A 550 -26.91 6.11 -18.46
N GLU A 551 -26.34 5.58 -19.53
CA GLU A 551 -27.09 4.82 -20.56
C GLU A 551 -27.78 3.60 -19.95
N ALA A 552 -27.04 2.77 -19.20
CA ALA A 552 -27.62 1.62 -18.52
C ALA A 552 -28.77 2.00 -17.57
N LYS A 553 -28.67 3.13 -16.86
CA LYS A 553 -29.78 3.65 -16.04
C LYS A 553 -31.00 4.06 -16.88
N LYS A 554 -30.78 4.70 -18.03
CA LYS A 554 -31.87 5.11 -18.95
C LYS A 554 -32.59 3.89 -19.52
N ASP A 555 -31.83 2.84 -19.81
CA ASP A 555 -32.36 1.59 -20.38
C ASP A 555 -32.97 0.65 -19.33
N GLY A 556 -32.89 1.00 -18.03
CA GLY A 556 -33.34 0.14 -16.94
C GLY A 556 -32.44 -1.08 -16.68
N ASP A 557 -31.22 -1.10 -17.24
CA ASP A 557 -30.23 -2.16 -17.04
C ASP A 557 -29.52 -1.97 -15.68
N GLU A 558 -30.20 -2.40 -14.62
CA GLU A 558 -29.68 -2.36 -13.25
C GLU A 558 -28.35 -3.13 -13.10
N ALA A 559 -28.20 -4.25 -13.81
CA ALA A 559 -27.01 -5.08 -13.80
C ALA A 559 -25.78 -4.29 -14.29
N MET A 560 -25.87 -3.69 -15.47
CA MET A 560 -24.77 -2.90 -16.03
C MET A 560 -24.51 -1.64 -15.21
N SER A 561 -25.55 -0.94 -14.76
CA SER A 561 -25.41 0.24 -13.90
C SER A 561 -24.65 -0.08 -12.61
N PHE A 562 -24.96 -1.21 -11.98
CA PHE A 562 -24.25 -1.73 -10.81
C PHE A 562 -22.78 -2.05 -11.14
N ILE A 563 -22.51 -2.81 -12.22
CA ILE A 563 -21.16 -3.20 -12.62
C ILE A 563 -20.27 -1.98 -12.88
N TYR A 564 -20.78 -0.97 -13.60
CA TYR A 564 -20.04 0.26 -13.85
C TYR A 564 -19.75 1.04 -12.56
N LYS A 565 -20.73 1.16 -11.66
CA LYS A 565 -20.56 1.81 -10.35
C LYS A 565 -19.42 1.17 -9.56
N ILE A 566 -19.44 -0.16 -9.41
CA ILE A 566 -18.46 -0.86 -8.57
C ILE A 566 -17.06 -0.85 -9.20
N LEU A 567 -16.93 -0.85 -10.54
CA LEU A 567 -15.64 -0.76 -11.24
C LEU A 567 -14.95 0.59 -11.02
N MET A 568 -15.70 1.69 -11.17
CA MET A 568 -15.17 3.04 -10.98
C MET A 568 -14.69 3.24 -9.54
N ASN A 569 -15.48 2.84 -8.56
CA ASN A 569 -15.18 3.05 -7.14
C ASN A 569 -14.04 2.16 -6.62
N SER A 570 -13.74 1.05 -7.29
CA SER A 570 -12.78 0.05 -6.78
C SER A 570 -11.32 0.29 -7.20
N LEU A 571 -11.07 1.17 -8.18
CA LEU A 571 -9.72 1.35 -8.75
C LEU A 571 -8.77 2.04 -7.76
N TYR A 572 -9.17 3.17 -7.18
CA TYR A 572 -8.27 4.04 -6.41
C TYR A 572 -7.67 3.34 -5.18
N GLY A 573 -8.46 2.51 -4.49
CA GLY A 573 -8.03 1.76 -3.32
C GLY A 573 -6.83 0.83 -3.60
N ARG A 574 -6.63 0.43 -4.86
CA ARG A 574 -5.47 -0.37 -5.28
C ARG A 574 -4.16 0.39 -5.12
N PHE A 575 -4.17 1.69 -5.41
CA PHE A 575 -2.97 2.52 -5.36
C PHE A 575 -2.55 2.82 -3.92
N GLY A 576 -3.51 2.88 -2.99
CA GLY A 576 -3.29 3.16 -1.56
C GLY A 576 -2.98 1.94 -0.69
N MET A 577 -2.87 0.72 -1.26
CA MET A 577 -2.62 -0.51 -0.50
C MET A 577 -1.43 -0.36 0.45
N ASN A 578 -1.63 -0.70 1.73
CA ASN A 578 -0.54 -0.70 2.70
C ASN A 578 0.50 -1.79 2.33
N PRO A 579 1.80 -1.45 2.18
CA PRO A 579 2.86 -2.43 1.98
C PRO A 579 3.01 -3.31 3.21
N GLU A 580 2.85 -2.71 4.39
CA GLU A 580 2.82 -3.43 5.66
C GLU A 580 1.48 -4.16 5.78
N SER A 581 1.54 -5.45 6.09
CA SER A 581 0.34 -6.24 6.33
C SER A 581 0.58 -7.47 7.17
N THR A 582 -0.43 -7.82 7.95
CA THR A 582 -0.47 -9.11 8.64
C THR A 582 -0.74 -10.22 7.64
N VAL A 583 0.21 -11.13 7.54
CA VAL A 583 0.09 -12.37 6.78
C VAL A 583 -0.22 -13.48 7.77
N THR A 584 -1.32 -14.19 7.50
CA THR A 584 -1.64 -15.44 8.19
C THR A 584 -1.31 -16.58 7.21
N GLU A 585 -0.48 -17.52 7.64
CA GLU A 585 -0.08 -18.64 6.82
C GLU A 585 -0.27 -19.96 7.56
N ILE A 586 -0.80 -20.96 6.85
CA ILE A 586 -0.87 -22.33 7.34
C ILE A 586 0.34 -23.08 6.81
N CYS A 587 1.20 -23.53 7.70
CA CYS A 587 2.46 -24.14 7.31
C CYS A 587 2.85 -25.33 8.18
N ASN A 588 3.75 -26.16 7.65
CA ASN A 588 4.30 -27.30 8.39
C ASN A 588 5.31 -26.85 9.46
N GLN A 589 5.68 -27.79 10.34
CA GLN A 589 6.65 -27.59 11.42
C GLN A 589 7.94 -26.89 10.95
N LYS A 590 8.58 -27.40 9.89
CA LYS A 590 9.84 -26.85 9.36
C LYS A 590 9.72 -25.38 8.96
N LYS A 591 8.60 -25.00 8.35
CA LYS A 591 8.37 -23.61 7.96
C LYS A 591 7.99 -22.73 9.16
N TYR A 592 7.22 -23.26 10.11
CA TYR A 592 6.92 -22.59 11.37
C TYR A 592 8.21 -22.24 12.13
N GLU A 593 9.11 -23.21 12.34
CA GLU A 593 10.39 -23.01 13.02
C GLU A 593 11.27 -21.94 12.33
N LYS A 594 11.17 -21.84 10.99
CA LYS A 594 11.86 -20.79 10.22
C LYS A 594 11.22 -19.41 10.42
N LEU A 595 9.90 -19.34 10.51
CA LEU A 595 9.17 -18.07 10.68
C LEU A 595 9.28 -17.53 12.11
N MET A 596 9.27 -18.42 13.12
CA MET A 596 9.40 -18.06 14.55
C MET A 596 10.70 -17.32 14.87
N LYS A 597 11.76 -17.55 14.08
CA LYS A 597 13.07 -16.90 14.24
C LYS A 597 13.16 -15.49 13.65
N LYS A 598 12.08 -14.97 13.05
CA LYS A 598 12.07 -13.65 12.42
C LYS A 598 11.49 -12.59 13.35
N ASP A 599 12.05 -11.38 13.36
CA ASP A 599 11.59 -10.25 14.20
C ASP A 599 10.20 -9.69 13.83
N ASN A 600 9.65 -10.17 12.71
CA ASN A 600 8.31 -9.83 12.24
C ASN A 600 7.24 -10.87 12.59
N PHE A 601 7.62 -11.97 13.25
CA PHE A 601 6.69 -12.96 13.79
C PHE A 601 5.80 -12.33 14.88
N GLN A 602 4.52 -12.71 14.90
CA GLN A 602 3.57 -12.23 15.91
C GLN A 602 3.08 -13.37 16.80
N SER A 603 2.51 -14.41 16.20
CA SER A 603 1.94 -15.54 16.94
C SER A 603 1.89 -16.79 16.08
N ALA A 604 1.78 -17.94 16.73
CA ALA A 604 1.43 -19.18 16.07
C ALA A 604 0.55 -20.05 16.96
N GLU A 605 -0.37 -20.76 16.34
CA GLU A 605 -1.23 -21.76 16.98
C GLU A 605 -1.07 -23.09 16.26
N LYS A 606 -0.93 -24.18 17.02
CA LYS A 606 -0.89 -25.52 16.45
C LYS A 606 -2.31 -25.89 16.00
N LEU A 607 -2.51 -26.10 14.70
CA LEU A 607 -3.80 -26.49 14.15
C LEU A 607 -4.03 -27.99 14.32
N ASN A 608 -3.02 -28.79 13.99
CA ASN A 608 -2.97 -30.23 14.21
C ASN A 608 -1.50 -30.70 14.17
N ASP A 609 -1.25 -32.02 14.14
CA ASP A 609 0.11 -32.56 14.13
C ASP A 609 0.93 -32.23 12.87
N HIS A 610 0.29 -31.77 11.80
CA HIS A 610 0.94 -31.46 10.52
C HIS A 610 1.08 -29.95 10.27
N TYR A 611 0.20 -29.14 10.85
CA TYR A 611 0.05 -27.73 10.50
C TYR A 611 0.00 -26.79 11.71
N TYR A 612 0.57 -25.61 11.49
CA TYR A 612 0.51 -24.43 12.35
C TYR A 612 -0.16 -23.30 11.59
N ILE A 613 -1.00 -22.53 12.26
CA ILE A 613 -1.44 -21.21 11.80
C ILE A 613 -0.44 -20.21 12.35
N VAL A 614 0.24 -19.47 11.48
CA VAL A 614 1.29 -18.52 11.84
C VAL A 614 0.92 -17.13 11.37
N ASN A 615 1.05 -16.13 12.25
CA ASN A 615 0.85 -14.71 11.96
C ASN A 615 2.19 -13.98 12.00
N TYR A 616 2.46 -13.18 10.97
CA TYR A 616 3.65 -12.32 10.91
C TYR A 616 3.38 -11.07 10.07
N VAL A 617 4.11 -9.99 10.33
CA VAL A 617 3.99 -8.73 9.58
C VAL A 617 4.93 -8.71 8.39
N SER A 618 4.41 -8.68 7.17
CA SER A 618 5.24 -8.46 5.97
C SER A 618 5.58 -6.98 5.80
N ASN A 619 6.78 -6.65 5.28
CA ASN A 619 7.23 -5.28 4.97
C ASN A 619 7.14 -4.31 6.17
N LYS A 620 7.56 -4.76 7.36
CA LYS A 620 7.52 -3.96 8.59
C LYS A 620 8.31 -2.66 8.41
N SER A 621 7.66 -1.54 8.65
CA SER A 621 8.16 -0.18 8.39
C SER A 621 9.46 0.15 9.15
N PHE A 622 9.70 -0.47 10.31
CA PHE A 622 10.79 -0.13 11.24
C PHE A 622 11.85 -1.21 11.49
N ALA A 623 11.79 -2.38 10.84
CA ALA A 623 12.78 -3.46 11.06
C ALA A 623 13.74 -3.65 9.86
N ASP A 624 15.02 -3.48 10.19
CA ASP A 624 16.27 -3.91 9.57
C ASP A 624 16.72 -3.56 8.13
N ASN A 625 18.04 -3.35 8.08
CA ASN A 625 18.91 -2.75 7.07
C ASN A 625 19.10 -3.57 5.78
N ASN A 626 18.21 -4.52 5.49
CA ASN A 626 18.26 -5.32 4.26
C ASN A 626 17.11 -4.90 3.34
N ASP A 627 17.44 -4.09 2.33
CA ASP A 627 16.53 -3.75 1.22
C ASP A 627 15.95 -4.99 0.50
N ASP A 628 16.58 -6.17 0.65
CA ASP A 628 16.13 -7.45 0.07
C ASP A 628 14.78 -7.96 0.62
N ASP A 629 14.34 -7.49 1.79
CA ASP A 629 13.06 -7.88 2.40
C ASP A 629 11.91 -6.90 2.13
N TRP A 630 12.18 -5.70 1.60
CA TRP A 630 11.15 -4.76 1.15
C TRP A 630 10.57 -5.21 -0.20
N LYS A 631 9.44 -5.93 -0.15
CA LYS A 631 8.71 -6.42 -1.32
C LYS A 631 7.29 -5.85 -1.33
N PRO A 632 7.15 -4.52 -1.55
CA PRO A 632 5.85 -3.87 -1.58
C PRO A 632 5.04 -4.40 -2.76
N THR A 633 3.72 -4.20 -2.68
CA THR A 633 2.83 -4.59 -3.78
C THR A 633 3.25 -3.85 -5.05
N LYS A 634 3.60 -4.60 -6.11
CA LYS A 634 4.09 -4.06 -7.39
C LYS A 634 3.12 -3.14 -8.15
N MET A 635 1.95 -2.82 -7.59
CA MET A 635 0.89 -2.04 -8.24
C MET A 635 0.29 -1.00 -7.28
N SER A 636 1.05 -0.57 -6.26
CA SER A 636 0.62 0.43 -5.28
C SER A 636 1.35 1.75 -5.55
N ALA A 637 0.61 2.75 -6.01
CA ALA A 637 1.11 4.08 -6.29
C ALA A 637 0.52 5.07 -5.27
N VAL A 638 1.00 5.04 -4.03
CA VAL A 638 0.34 5.74 -2.90
C VAL A 638 0.17 7.25 -3.13
N HIS A 639 1.05 7.87 -3.91
CA HIS A 639 0.94 9.27 -4.31
C HIS A 639 -0.37 9.59 -5.04
N LEU A 640 -0.89 8.67 -5.86
CA LEU A 640 -2.17 8.84 -6.55
C LEU A 640 -3.34 8.73 -5.56
N ALA A 641 -3.33 7.74 -4.67
CA ALA A 641 -4.39 7.58 -3.67
C ALA A 641 -4.45 8.76 -2.69
N ALA A 642 -3.29 9.28 -2.28
CA ALA A 642 -3.20 10.48 -1.45
C ALA A 642 -3.77 11.71 -2.15
N ALA A 643 -3.45 11.91 -3.43
CA ALA A 643 -3.98 13.04 -4.20
C ALA A 643 -5.50 12.93 -4.41
N ILE A 644 -6.01 11.74 -4.74
CA ILE A 644 -7.46 11.50 -4.92
C ILE A 644 -8.25 11.82 -3.65
N THR A 645 -7.78 11.36 -2.49
CA THR A 645 -8.46 11.63 -1.21
C THR A 645 -8.32 13.08 -0.75
N ALA A 646 -7.18 13.72 -1.01
CA ALA A 646 -6.96 15.13 -0.74
C ALA A 646 -7.90 16.04 -1.54
N CYS A 647 -7.97 15.86 -2.85
CA CYS A 647 -8.89 16.63 -3.69
C CYS A 647 -10.36 16.36 -3.36
N ALA A 648 -10.71 15.14 -2.92
CA ALA A 648 -12.04 14.85 -2.40
C ALA A 648 -12.39 15.69 -1.16
N ARG A 649 -11.45 15.84 -0.21
CA ARG A 649 -11.63 16.71 0.96
C ARG A 649 -11.76 18.19 0.56
N ILE A 650 -10.91 18.66 -0.36
CA ILE A 650 -10.99 20.05 -0.88
C ILE A 650 -12.37 20.30 -1.51
N HIS A 651 -12.85 19.38 -2.34
CA HIS A 651 -14.16 19.48 -2.98
C HIS A 651 -15.32 19.50 -1.99
N MET A 652 -15.20 18.75 -0.89
CA MET A 652 -16.22 18.71 0.16
C MET A 652 -16.20 19.94 1.08
N TYR A 653 -15.07 20.62 1.20
CA TYR A 653 -14.86 21.72 2.14
C TYR A 653 -15.89 22.87 2.04
N PRO A 654 -16.30 23.35 0.85
CA PRO A 654 -17.31 24.41 0.74
C PRO A 654 -18.65 24.04 1.37
N TYR A 655 -19.02 22.76 1.37
CA TYR A 655 -20.25 22.29 2.02
C TYR A 655 -20.04 22.13 3.53
N ILE A 656 -18.92 21.53 3.92
CA ILE A 656 -18.58 21.24 5.32
C ILE A 656 -18.39 22.53 6.15
N SER A 657 -17.79 23.56 5.55
CA SER A 657 -17.50 24.83 6.23
C SER A 657 -18.73 25.71 6.49
N ARG A 658 -19.91 25.28 6.04
CA ARG A 658 -21.16 25.99 6.32
C ARG A 658 -21.51 25.91 7.80
N THR A 659 -22.03 27.02 8.33
CA THR A 659 -22.47 27.13 9.74
C THR A 659 -23.66 26.22 10.06
N ASP A 660 -24.42 25.79 9.06
CA ASP A 660 -25.56 24.89 9.17
C ASP A 660 -25.22 23.44 8.81
N CYS A 661 -23.94 23.06 8.72
CA CYS A 661 -23.53 21.67 8.61
C CYS A 661 -23.73 20.92 9.93
N TYR A 662 -24.38 19.76 9.88
CA TYR A 662 -24.63 18.89 11.03
C TYR A 662 -23.68 17.71 11.06
N TYR A 663 -23.49 17.08 9.90
CA TYR A 663 -22.75 15.84 9.75
C TYR A 663 -22.14 15.74 8.36
N THR A 664 -21.01 15.06 8.26
CA THR A 664 -20.45 14.64 6.98
C THR A 664 -19.80 13.27 7.12
N ASP A 665 -19.93 12.44 6.09
CA ASP A 665 -19.19 11.19 5.95
C ASP A 665 -18.72 11.02 4.52
N THR A 666 -17.42 11.23 4.32
CA THR A 666 -16.68 11.03 3.08
C THR A 666 -17.15 11.87 1.90
N ASP A 667 -18.28 11.51 1.30
CA ASP A 667 -18.95 12.12 0.15
C ASP A 667 -20.38 12.58 0.46
N SER A 668 -20.85 12.40 1.68
CA SER A 668 -22.18 12.82 2.13
C SER A 668 -22.13 14.00 3.11
N ILE A 669 -23.21 14.78 3.15
CA ILE A 669 -23.38 15.90 4.07
C ILE A 669 -24.83 16.07 4.51
N VAL A 670 -25.05 16.44 5.77
CA VAL A 670 -26.34 16.82 6.35
C VAL A 670 -26.31 18.32 6.66
N LEU A 671 -27.25 19.07 6.09
CA LEU A 671 -27.34 20.53 6.20
C LEU A 671 -28.68 20.98 6.79
N GLY A 672 -28.69 22.12 7.48
CA GLY A 672 -29.90 22.76 8.02
C GLY A 672 -30.71 23.54 6.99
N SER A 673 -30.08 23.96 5.88
CA SER A 673 -30.72 24.69 4.78
C SER A 673 -30.35 24.06 3.44
N PRO A 674 -31.21 24.18 2.41
CA PRO A 674 -30.96 23.56 1.11
C PRO A 674 -29.75 24.18 0.40
N LEU A 675 -29.13 23.39 -0.47
CA LEU A 675 -28.12 23.87 -1.41
C LEU A 675 -28.77 24.56 -2.63
N PRO A 676 -28.06 25.50 -3.29
CA PRO A 676 -28.51 26.09 -4.54
C PRO A 676 -28.79 25.04 -5.63
N ASP A 677 -29.82 25.25 -6.44
CA ASP A 677 -30.27 24.29 -7.46
C ASP A 677 -29.20 23.97 -8.52
N ASP A 678 -28.29 24.91 -8.82
CA ASP A 678 -27.19 24.72 -9.77
C ASP A 678 -26.13 23.72 -9.28
N MET A 679 -26.05 23.53 -7.96
CA MET A 679 -25.15 22.57 -7.32
C MET A 679 -25.77 21.16 -7.22
N ILE A 680 -27.09 21.03 -7.39
CA ILE A 680 -27.83 19.78 -7.20
C ILE A 680 -28.09 19.09 -8.55
N SER A 681 -27.68 17.84 -8.69
CA SER A 681 -28.03 17.00 -9.84
C SER A 681 -27.93 15.51 -9.49
N SER A 682 -28.95 14.74 -9.89
CA SER A 682 -28.96 13.27 -9.76
C SER A 682 -28.17 12.55 -10.87
N MET A 683 -27.77 13.27 -11.92
CA MET A 683 -27.20 12.72 -13.15
C MET A 683 -25.86 13.31 -13.54
N GLU A 684 -25.42 14.40 -12.92
CA GLU A 684 -24.15 15.05 -13.23
C GLU A 684 -23.04 14.59 -12.27
N LEU A 685 -21.88 14.21 -12.83
CA LEU A 685 -20.75 13.70 -12.08
C LEU A 685 -20.14 14.82 -11.22
N GLY A 686 -19.92 14.56 -9.92
CA GLY A 686 -19.30 15.52 -9.00
C GLY A 686 -20.25 16.52 -8.36
N LYS A 687 -21.49 16.63 -8.84
CA LYS A 687 -22.57 17.37 -8.15
C LYS A 687 -23.18 16.54 -7.03
N VAL A 688 -23.78 17.23 -6.08
CA VAL A 688 -24.54 16.62 -4.99
C VAL A 688 -25.93 16.23 -5.47
N LYS A 689 -26.45 15.10 -5.01
CA LYS A 689 -27.87 14.75 -5.14
C LYS A 689 -28.51 14.85 -3.76
N LEU A 690 -29.76 15.31 -3.73
CA LEU A 690 -30.62 15.16 -2.56
C LEU A 690 -31.06 13.70 -2.49
N GLU A 691 -30.77 13.03 -1.38
CA GLU A 691 -31.08 11.61 -1.13
C GLU A 691 -32.41 11.42 -0.39
#